data_AF-A0A1I0KSM5-F1
#
_entry.id   AF-A0A1I0KSM5-F1
#
_cell.length_a   1.000
_cell.length_b   1.000
_cell.length_c   1.000
_cell.angle_alpha   90.00
_cell.angle_beta   90.00
_cell.angle_gamma   90.00
#
_symmetry.space_group_name_H-M   'P 1'
#
loop_
_entity.id
_entity.type
_entity.pdbx_description
1 polymer ?
#
loop_
_entity_poly.entity_id
_entity_poly.type
_entity_poly.pdbx_seq_one_letter_code
_entity_poly.pdbx_strand_id
1 'polypeptide(L)'
;MPEHLRPLIASALDALQVRNLVLSIHDLSFPSEPDEDTGRGSPYTRGATRFLEFVRQLGFTGIQLGPQGQTSESNASPYDATLFSRNVLNVPLWPLAGGEGLGLLPPGRLAGIVSSRPVNEGPGPRYRHAFRAQRAALDEAWEALQRERGGGAARPAVREQVRRFEAFARANRDWLVRDALFEALCAEHGQRDWRRWAGPGEAARDAWLLAPAPGEAAACEARAQAVRARHGALFERYAFHQFLVHEAHGQLRERATRGGLKLYGDLQIGFSLEDAWAWQGLFLRTYLMGAPPSRTNPDGQPWNYPVLDPAGFFEPREGHAPGHRAGPVLRFMEARMDKMLAEYDGLRIDHPHGLVCPWVYRADAADPLRAVQQGARLFDSPALADHPELARHAIATAAQLDVSVPRHADGWVRSLTPEQVRRYSVLIDTIVASSRRHGRQLTDLLGEVLSTQPYPLQRVLAQYGMGRFRVTQKANLKEPSDVYRGENAAPEDWVMVGTHDTPPLWRVAEGWRKSDGLREQADYLAWRLHPDAGGREAFARRLREEPGLLEQAKFADLFASRAQNVSIFFADLLGMTEVYNVPGTVNEENWSLRVPQDYGREYAEKLTRNAALNLPRALALALRAGDAAQRARHQSLIEALEAAAPGPRP
;
A
#
# COMPACT_ATOMS: atom_id res chain seq x y z
N MET A 1 10.04 24.97 14.48
CA MET A 1 10.20 25.15 13.01
C MET A 1 9.93 26.62 12.68
N PRO A 2 10.59 27.22 11.67
CA PRO A 2 10.31 28.60 11.26
C PRO A 2 8.85 28.78 10.85
N GLU A 3 8.21 29.88 11.25
CA GLU A 3 6.79 30.20 11.04
C GLU A 3 6.39 30.26 9.54
N HIS A 4 7.38 30.39 8.65
CA HIS A 4 7.20 30.54 7.19
C HIS A 4 7.66 29.34 6.35
N LEU A 5 8.00 28.19 6.97
CA LEU A 5 8.57 27.05 6.22
C LEU A 5 7.59 26.49 5.18
N ARG A 6 6.33 26.25 5.54
CA ARG A 6 5.36 25.60 4.63
C ARG A 6 5.06 26.42 3.36
N PRO A 7 4.77 27.74 3.42
CA PRO A 7 4.63 28.56 2.21
C PRO A 7 5.88 28.60 1.34
N LEU A 8 7.06 28.60 1.96
CA LEU A 8 8.34 28.57 1.27
C LEU A 8 8.52 27.26 0.48
N ILE A 9 8.25 26.12 1.11
CA ILE A 9 8.26 24.80 0.45
C ILE A 9 7.24 24.77 -0.69
N ALA A 10 6.01 25.25 -0.48
CA ALA A 10 4.99 25.28 -1.52
C ALA A 10 5.43 26.08 -2.76
N SER A 11 6.07 27.23 -2.56
CA SER A 11 6.59 28.07 -3.65
C SER A 11 7.72 27.37 -4.42
N ALA A 12 8.56 26.61 -3.72
CA ALA A 12 9.62 25.82 -4.34
C ALA A 12 9.08 24.64 -5.14
N LEU A 13 8.08 23.93 -4.62
CA LEU A 13 7.41 22.85 -5.33
C LEU A 13 6.74 23.36 -6.62
N ASP A 14 6.07 24.52 -6.57
CA ASP A 14 5.48 25.15 -7.75
C ASP A 14 6.54 25.53 -8.81
N ALA A 15 7.63 26.16 -8.39
CA ALA A 15 8.75 26.51 -9.27
C ALA A 15 9.38 25.27 -9.95
N LEU A 16 9.40 24.13 -9.24
CA LEU A 16 9.90 22.84 -9.73
C LEU A 16 8.81 22.00 -10.41
N GLN A 17 7.57 22.51 -10.51
CA GLN A 17 6.40 21.83 -11.07
C GLN A 17 6.05 20.50 -10.37
N VAL A 18 6.41 20.35 -9.10
CA VAL A 18 6.03 19.20 -8.28
C VAL A 18 4.63 19.42 -7.71
N ARG A 19 3.67 18.65 -8.22
CA ARG A 19 2.26 18.68 -7.80
C ARG A 19 2.06 17.96 -6.47
N ASN A 20 2.65 16.77 -6.32
CA ASN A 20 2.44 15.90 -5.19
C ASN A 20 3.79 15.65 -4.48
N LEU A 21 3.87 16.04 -3.20
CA LEU A 21 4.89 15.58 -2.26
C LEU A 21 4.19 14.73 -1.19
N VAL A 22 4.42 13.43 -1.22
CA VAL A 22 3.68 12.44 -0.42
C VAL A 22 4.62 11.70 0.54
N LEU A 23 4.20 11.55 1.79
CA LEU A 23 4.88 10.69 2.76
C LEU A 23 4.22 9.32 2.76
N SER A 24 4.99 8.26 2.49
CA SER A 24 4.52 6.88 2.63
C SER A 24 4.85 6.32 4.01
N ILE A 25 3.83 5.80 4.70
CA ILE A 25 3.91 5.23 6.05
C ILE A 25 2.77 4.23 6.27
N HIS A 26 3.05 3.09 6.91
CA HIS A 26 2.04 2.07 7.22
C HIS A 26 1.48 2.25 8.63
N ASP A 27 0.26 1.76 8.86
CA ASP A 27 -0.50 1.97 10.11
C ASP A 27 0.30 1.70 11.39
N LEU A 28 0.96 0.54 11.44
CA LEU A 28 1.73 0.08 12.60
C LEU A 28 2.93 0.99 12.91
N SER A 29 3.40 1.76 11.93
CA SER A 29 4.58 2.61 12.04
C SER A 29 4.27 3.96 12.66
N PHE A 30 3.00 4.34 12.78
CA PHE A 30 2.64 5.60 13.41
C PHE A 30 3.06 5.64 14.90
N PRO A 31 3.49 6.81 15.39
CA PRO A 31 3.79 6.97 16.80
C PRO A 31 2.49 7.04 17.62
N SER A 32 2.61 6.79 18.92
CA SER A 32 1.52 6.86 19.90
C SER A 32 2.02 7.65 21.11
N GLU A 33 1.13 8.37 21.80
CA GLU A 33 1.48 8.93 23.11
C GLU A 33 1.76 7.81 24.12
N PRO A 34 2.60 8.03 25.14
CA PRO A 34 2.98 6.99 26.09
C PRO A 34 1.80 6.30 26.79
N ASP A 35 0.71 7.02 27.03
CA ASP A 35 -0.48 6.54 27.73
C ASP A 35 -1.52 5.84 26.84
N GLU A 36 -1.28 5.76 25.52
CA GLU A 36 -2.14 5.05 24.55
C GLU A 36 -1.39 4.00 23.71
N ASP A 37 -0.08 3.84 23.93
CA ASP A 37 0.77 2.97 23.11
C ASP A 37 0.70 1.49 23.54
N THR A 38 -0.17 0.73 22.88
CA THR A 38 -0.39 -0.71 23.13
C THR A 38 0.74 -1.61 22.61
N GLY A 39 1.77 -1.06 21.97
CA GLY A 39 2.88 -1.81 21.36
C GLY A 39 2.79 -1.96 19.85
N ARG A 40 1.74 -1.42 19.24
CA ARG A 40 1.58 -1.26 17.79
C ARG A 40 1.07 0.15 17.49
N GLY A 41 1.61 0.80 16.47
CA GLY A 41 1.12 2.10 16.01
C GLY A 41 -0.26 2.03 15.39
N SER A 42 -0.92 3.17 15.26
CA SER A 42 -2.15 3.34 14.49
C SER A 42 -2.24 4.77 14.01
N PRO A 43 -2.76 5.05 12.80
CA PRO A 43 -2.96 6.41 12.32
C PRO A 43 -4.07 7.17 13.08
N TYR A 44 -4.79 6.48 13.99
CA TYR A 44 -5.93 7.03 14.73
C TYR A 44 -5.58 7.46 16.17
N THR A 45 -4.30 7.37 16.57
CA THR A 45 -3.82 7.79 17.89
C THR A 45 -3.64 9.31 17.99
N ARG A 46 -3.52 9.82 19.22
CA ARG A 46 -3.14 11.23 19.45
C ARG A 46 -1.71 11.49 18.97
N GLY A 47 -0.80 10.53 19.20
CA GLY A 47 0.58 10.61 18.68
C GLY A 47 0.63 10.72 17.16
N ALA A 48 -0.17 9.92 16.45
CA ALA A 48 -0.30 10.00 14.99
C ALA A 48 -0.87 11.34 14.53
N THR A 49 -1.84 11.89 15.26
CA THR A 49 -2.39 13.22 14.98
C THR A 49 -1.31 14.31 15.01
N ARG A 50 -0.42 14.28 16.03
CA ARG A 50 0.73 15.21 16.11
C ARG A 50 1.74 14.97 15.00
N PHE A 51 1.99 13.71 14.65
CA PHE A 51 2.91 13.37 13.57
C PHE A 51 2.41 13.87 12.21
N LEU A 52 1.11 13.72 11.91
CA LEU A 52 0.51 14.25 10.68
C LEU A 52 0.61 15.78 10.61
N GLU A 53 0.42 16.45 11.75
CA GLU A 53 0.62 17.90 11.84
C GLU A 53 2.09 18.29 11.59
N PHE A 54 3.05 17.54 12.15
CA PHE A 54 4.47 17.71 11.86
C PHE A 54 4.78 17.53 10.35
N VAL A 55 4.26 16.47 9.73
CA VAL A 55 4.44 16.19 8.30
C VAL A 55 3.83 17.32 7.44
N ARG A 56 2.67 17.83 7.83
CA ARG A 56 2.03 19.00 7.19
C ARG A 56 2.92 20.25 7.30
N GLN A 57 3.53 20.50 8.45
CA GLN A 57 4.41 21.64 8.69
C GLN A 57 5.70 21.57 7.86
N LEU A 58 6.18 20.36 7.54
CA LEU A 58 7.31 20.17 6.62
C LEU A 58 6.96 20.47 5.16
N GLY A 59 5.68 20.61 4.80
CA GLY A 59 5.25 20.95 3.44
C GLY A 59 4.77 19.78 2.59
N PHE A 60 4.59 18.59 3.17
CA PHE A 60 3.95 17.48 2.48
C PHE A 60 2.49 17.82 2.14
N THR A 61 2.04 17.27 1.02
CA THR A 61 0.70 17.49 0.41
C THR A 61 -0.19 16.25 0.52
N GLY A 62 0.35 15.12 0.94
CA GLY A 62 -0.41 13.90 1.15
C GLY A 62 0.34 12.83 1.94
N ILE A 63 -0.43 11.83 2.36
CA ILE A 63 0.04 10.65 3.07
C ILE A 63 -0.42 9.42 2.28
N GLN A 64 0.50 8.51 1.98
CA GLN A 64 0.17 7.21 1.43
C GLN A 64 0.27 6.17 2.53
N LEU A 65 -0.86 5.55 2.84
CA LEU A 65 -0.94 4.41 3.73
C LEU A 65 -0.63 3.13 2.96
N GLY A 66 -0.21 2.08 3.67
CA GLY A 66 -0.23 0.71 3.14
C GLY A 66 -1.63 0.11 3.20
N PRO A 67 -1.80 -1.17 2.81
CA PRO A 67 -3.06 -1.87 3.00
C PRO A 67 -3.52 -1.85 4.46
N GLN A 68 -4.78 -1.49 4.70
CA GLN A 68 -5.34 -1.34 6.04
C GLN A 68 -6.25 -2.51 6.46
N GLY A 69 -6.15 -3.63 5.75
CA GLY A 69 -6.91 -4.84 5.98
C GLY A 69 -6.67 -5.49 7.34
N GLN A 70 -7.56 -6.38 7.76
CA GLN A 70 -7.34 -7.22 8.94
C GLN A 70 -6.20 -8.22 8.70
N THR A 71 -5.19 -8.17 9.56
CA THR A 71 -4.07 -9.12 9.62
C THR A 71 -4.36 -10.24 10.64
N SER A 72 -3.51 -11.27 10.70
CA SER A 72 -3.61 -12.34 11.70
C SER A 72 -2.65 -12.12 12.87
N GLU A 73 -2.79 -12.91 13.94
CA GLU A 73 -1.85 -12.87 15.07
C GLU A 73 -0.45 -13.36 14.67
N SER A 74 -0.37 -14.29 13.70
CA SER A 74 0.89 -14.91 13.26
C SER A 74 1.53 -14.21 12.06
N ASN A 75 0.82 -13.32 11.36
CA ASN A 75 1.31 -12.60 10.20
C ASN A 75 0.86 -11.14 10.24
N ALA A 76 1.81 -10.24 10.44
CA ALA A 76 1.59 -8.79 10.46
C ALA A 76 1.66 -8.14 9.07
N SER A 77 1.93 -8.91 8.01
CA SER A 77 2.03 -8.39 6.64
C SER A 77 0.73 -7.72 6.21
N PRO A 78 0.76 -6.43 5.83
CA PRO A 78 -0.43 -5.74 5.32
C PRO A 78 -0.85 -6.27 3.93
N TYR A 79 0.06 -6.88 3.17
CA TYR A 79 -0.24 -7.43 1.84
C TYR A 79 -1.00 -8.76 1.88
N ASP A 80 -1.05 -9.41 3.04
CA ASP A 80 -1.87 -10.61 3.29
C ASP A 80 -3.14 -10.28 4.09
N ALA A 81 -3.47 -8.99 4.20
CA ALA A 81 -4.59 -8.52 4.99
C ALA A 81 -5.89 -8.45 4.19
N THR A 82 -7.03 -8.43 4.89
CA THR A 82 -8.34 -8.49 4.24
C THR A 82 -8.64 -7.30 3.31
N LEU A 83 -9.49 -7.51 2.30
CA LEU A 83 -9.76 -6.47 1.30
C LEU A 83 -10.81 -5.44 1.74
N PHE A 84 -11.88 -5.89 2.38
CA PHE A 84 -12.99 -5.03 2.81
C PHE A 84 -12.89 -4.69 4.30
N SER A 85 -12.71 -5.68 5.15
CA SER A 85 -12.56 -5.43 6.58
C SER A 85 -11.28 -4.64 6.91
N ARG A 86 -11.38 -3.71 7.85
CA ARG A 86 -10.24 -2.94 8.35
C ARG A 86 -9.60 -3.64 9.54
N ASN A 87 -8.32 -3.37 9.76
CA ASN A 87 -7.59 -3.90 10.91
C ASN A 87 -8.11 -3.32 12.23
N VAL A 88 -8.80 -4.13 13.03
CA VAL A 88 -9.36 -3.69 14.33
C VAL A 88 -8.29 -3.34 15.36
N LEU A 89 -7.03 -3.74 15.09
CA LEU A 89 -5.85 -3.29 15.85
C LEU A 89 -5.63 -1.78 15.78
N ASN A 90 -6.25 -1.10 14.81
CA ASN A 90 -6.17 0.34 14.72
C ASN A 90 -7.18 1.08 15.60
N VAL A 91 -8.24 0.42 16.12
CA VAL A 91 -9.28 1.11 16.91
C VAL A 91 -8.62 1.85 18.08
N PRO A 92 -8.72 3.18 18.17
CA PRO A 92 -8.17 3.89 19.31
C PRO A 92 -8.97 3.50 20.56
N LEU A 93 -8.29 3.02 21.61
CA LEU A 93 -8.95 2.58 22.84
C LEU A 93 -9.26 3.72 23.80
N TRP A 94 -8.55 4.85 23.70
CA TRP A 94 -8.76 6.01 24.59
C TRP A 94 -10.20 6.56 24.56
N PRO A 95 -10.92 6.65 23.41
CA PRO A 95 -12.32 7.10 23.39
C PRO A 95 -13.27 6.08 24.03
N LEU A 96 -12.84 4.82 24.18
CA LEU A 96 -13.61 3.78 24.84
C LEU A 96 -13.36 3.77 26.36
N ALA A 97 -12.19 4.23 26.83
CA ALA A 97 -11.74 4.13 28.23
C ALA A 97 -12.07 5.33 29.15
N GLY A 98 -12.61 6.44 28.65
CA GLY A 98 -12.74 7.71 29.42
C GLY A 98 -14.13 8.36 29.42
N GLY A 99 -14.31 9.34 30.32
CA GLY A 99 -15.58 10.03 30.61
C GLY A 99 -16.09 11.06 29.57
N GLU A 100 -15.22 11.54 28.68
CA GLU A 100 -15.61 12.36 27.51
C GLU A 100 -15.93 11.51 26.26
N GLY A 101 -15.63 10.21 26.31
CA GLY A 101 -15.88 9.24 25.24
C GLY A 101 -17.12 8.38 25.49
N LEU A 102 -17.19 7.22 24.84
CA LEU A 102 -18.31 6.28 25.02
C LEU A 102 -18.28 5.59 26.39
N GLY A 103 -17.11 5.50 27.02
CA GLY A 103 -16.95 4.86 28.33
C GLY A 103 -17.39 3.39 28.32
N LEU A 104 -17.02 2.66 27.27
CA LEU A 104 -17.34 1.24 27.09
C LEU A 104 -16.27 0.31 27.66
N LEU A 105 -15.10 0.84 28.01
CA LEU A 105 -14.06 0.10 28.73
C LEU A 105 -14.04 0.49 30.21
N PRO A 106 -13.71 -0.45 31.11
CA PRO A 106 -13.61 -0.14 32.53
C PRO A 106 -12.45 0.85 32.80
N PRO A 107 -12.58 1.70 33.85
CA PRO A 107 -11.50 2.59 34.26
C PRO A 107 -10.18 1.85 34.46
N GLY A 108 -9.08 2.42 33.97
CA GLY A 108 -7.75 1.84 34.06
C GLY A 108 -7.46 0.70 33.06
N ARG A 109 -8.43 0.24 32.25
CA ARG A 109 -8.19 -0.85 31.29
C ARG A 109 -7.09 -0.54 30.28
N LEU A 110 -7.13 0.64 29.67
CA LEU A 110 -6.10 1.10 28.73
C LEU A 110 -4.73 1.21 29.42
N ALA A 111 -4.68 1.81 30.61
CA ALA A 111 -3.44 1.91 31.40
C ALA A 111 -2.85 0.52 31.70
N GLY A 112 -3.71 -0.46 32.02
CA GLY A 112 -3.32 -1.86 32.18
C GLY A 112 -2.67 -2.43 30.93
N ILE A 113 -3.32 -2.29 29.77
CA ILE A 113 -2.80 -2.77 28.47
C ILE A 113 -1.43 -2.16 28.14
N VAL A 114 -1.29 -0.85 28.35
CA VAL A 114 -0.04 -0.11 28.12
C VAL A 114 1.05 -0.58 29.08
N SER A 115 0.74 -0.71 30.37
CA SER A 115 1.71 -1.13 31.40
C SER A 115 2.19 -2.58 31.24
N SER A 116 1.36 -3.46 30.67
CA SER A 116 1.69 -4.87 30.42
C SER A 116 2.36 -5.12 29.08
N ARG A 117 2.66 -4.07 28.31
CA ARG A 117 3.34 -4.20 27.01
C ARG A 117 4.75 -4.78 27.20
N PRO A 118 5.18 -5.75 26.37
CA PRO A 118 6.52 -6.31 26.48
C PRO A 118 7.58 -5.36 25.89
N VAL A 119 8.05 -4.40 26.68
CA VAL A 119 8.98 -3.32 26.24
C VAL A 119 10.39 -3.83 25.94
N ASN A 120 10.81 -4.93 26.58
CA ASN A 120 12.16 -5.51 26.44
C ASN A 120 12.21 -6.71 25.49
N GLU A 121 11.12 -6.99 24.76
CA GLU A 121 11.04 -8.10 23.82
C GLU A 121 11.08 -7.62 22.35
N GLY A 122 11.31 -8.58 21.44
CA GLY A 122 11.30 -8.33 20.01
C GLY A 122 9.95 -7.85 19.46
N PRO A 123 9.90 -7.50 18.17
CA PRO A 123 8.69 -7.04 17.51
C PRO A 123 7.54 -8.06 17.51
N GLY A 124 7.81 -9.36 17.37
CA GLY A 124 6.77 -10.39 17.36
C GLY A 124 5.96 -10.48 18.66
N PRO A 125 6.59 -10.63 19.84
CA PRO A 125 5.87 -10.60 21.11
C PRO A 125 5.07 -9.31 21.34
N ARG A 126 5.62 -8.15 20.96
CA ARG A 126 4.89 -6.86 21.02
C ARG A 126 3.65 -6.84 20.15
N TYR A 127 3.75 -7.34 18.93
CA TYR A 127 2.61 -7.45 18.01
C TYR A 127 1.54 -8.41 18.56
N ARG A 128 1.91 -9.59 19.06
CA ARG A 128 0.97 -10.56 19.67
C ARG A 128 0.28 -10.00 20.91
N HIS A 129 1.01 -9.28 21.76
CA HIS A 129 0.43 -8.56 22.89
C HIS A 129 -0.64 -7.57 22.43
N ALA A 130 -0.28 -6.67 21.49
CA ALA A 130 -1.23 -5.71 20.94
C ALA A 130 -2.44 -6.41 20.30
N PHE A 131 -2.22 -7.51 19.58
CA PHE A 131 -3.29 -8.29 18.94
C PHE A 131 -4.32 -8.81 19.96
N ARG A 132 -3.83 -9.52 20.98
CA ARG A 132 -4.68 -10.14 22.01
C ARG A 132 -5.35 -9.09 22.90
N ALA A 133 -4.58 -8.11 23.37
CA ALA A 133 -5.07 -7.06 24.26
C ALA A 133 -6.14 -6.21 23.56
N GLN A 134 -5.95 -5.87 22.29
CA GLN A 134 -6.94 -5.15 21.52
C GLN A 134 -8.24 -5.94 21.37
N ARG A 135 -8.16 -7.21 20.92
CA ARG A 135 -9.37 -8.03 20.75
C ARG A 135 -10.14 -8.18 22.05
N ALA A 136 -9.46 -8.43 23.16
CA ALA A 136 -10.09 -8.51 24.48
C ALA A 136 -10.78 -7.19 24.89
N ALA A 137 -10.12 -6.04 24.66
CA ALA A 137 -10.73 -4.73 24.94
C ALA A 137 -11.97 -4.48 24.07
N LEU A 138 -11.93 -4.82 22.79
CA LEU A 138 -13.09 -4.65 21.91
C LEU A 138 -14.25 -5.59 22.26
N ASP A 139 -13.96 -6.78 22.78
CA ASP A 139 -14.95 -7.70 23.34
C ASP A 139 -15.61 -7.11 24.60
N GLU A 140 -14.83 -6.59 25.55
CA GLU A 140 -15.34 -5.90 26.73
C GLU A 140 -16.22 -4.70 26.37
N ALA A 141 -15.80 -3.91 25.37
CA ALA A 141 -16.55 -2.76 24.88
C ALA A 141 -17.89 -3.17 24.25
N TRP A 142 -17.92 -4.29 23.53
CA TRP A 142 -19.15 -4.87 22.99
C TRP A 142 -20.09 -5.33 24.10
N GLU A 143 -19.58 -6.04 25.10
CA GLU A 143 -20.39 -6.47 26.25
C GLU A 143 -20.98 -5.29 27.03
N ALA A 144 -20.20 -4.23 27.22
CA ALA A 144 -20.68 -3.00 27.85
C ALA A 144 -21.80 -2.35 27.05
N LEU A 145 -21.66 -2.27 25.72
CA LEU A 145 -22.70 -1.76 24.83
C LEU A 145 -23.99 -2.58 24.94
N GLN A 146 -23.87 -3.92 24.97
CA GLN A 146 -25.02 -4.81 25.07
C GLN A 146 -25.74 -4.68 26.42
N ARG A 147 -25.01 -4.55 27.54
CA ARG A 147 -25.61 -4.27 28.86
C ARG A 147 -26.37 -2.94 28.85
N GLU A 148 -25.79 -1.90 28.27
CA GLU A 148 -26.41 -0.58 28.22
C GLU A 148 -27.66 -0.56 27.31
N ARG A 149 -27.64 -1.30 26.19
CA ARG A 149 -28.81 -1.51 25.33
C ARG A 149 -29.94 -2.26 26.05
N GLY A 150 -29.61 -3.31 26.80
CA GLY A 150 -30.59 -4.13 27.52
C GLY A 150 -31.21 -3.43 28.74
N GLY A 151 -30.55 -2.41 29.30
CA GLY A 151 -30.97 -1.70 30.51
C GLY A 151 -32.11 -0.69 30.36
N GLY A 152 -32.71 -0.53 29.17
CA GLY A 152 -33.90 0.30 28.95
C GLY A 152 -33.70 1.84 28.98
N ALA A 153 -32.52 2.32 29.38
CA ALA A 153 -32.20 3.76 29.45
C ALA A 153 -30.74 4.06 29.04
N ALA A 154 -30.31 3.56 27.87
CA ALA A 154 -28.98 3.86 27.32
C ALA A 154 -28.76 5.38 27.20
N ARG A 155 -27.55 5.87 27.46
CA ARG A 155 -27.22 7.31 27.36
C ARG A 155 -27.47 7.84 25.93
N PRO A 156 -27.83 9.12 25.73
CA PRO A 156 -28.08 9.69 24.40
C PRO A 156 -26.93 9.45 23.41
N ALA A 157 -25.68 9.63 23.85
CA ALA A 157 -24.51 9.37 23.03
C ALA A 157 -24.40 7.90 22.58
N VAL A 158 -24.73 6.95 23.47
CA VAL A 158 -24.73 5.52 23.16
C VAL A 158 -25.85 5.18 22.18
N ARG A 159 -27.07 5.71 22.37
CA ARG A 159 -28.18 5.50 21.41
C ARG A 159 -27.83 5.98 20.01
N GLU A 160 -27.18 7.13 19.89
CA GLU A 160 -26.71 7.63 18.60
C GLU A 160 -25.65 6.72 17.98
N GLN A 161 -24.70 6.21 18.78
CA GLN A 161 -23.74 5.23 18.28
C GLN A 161 -24.40 3.93 17.82
N VAL A 162 -25.42 3.43 18.54
CA VAL A 162 -26.19 2.27 18.11
C VAL A 162 -26.86 2.51 16.75
N ARG A 163 -27.50 3.66 16.57
CA ARG A 163 -28.13 4.04 15.29
C ARG A 163 -27.12 4.07 14.14
N ARG A 164 -25.94 4.65 14.37
CA ARG A 164 -24.86 4.72 13.37
C ARG A 164 -24.26 3.36 13.07
N PHE A 165 -24.05 2.54 14.10
CA PHE A 165 -23.63 1.14 13.96
C PHE A 165 -24.61 0.32 13.12
N GLU A 166 -25.91 0.41 13.39
CA GLU A 166 -26.92 -0.31 12.62
C GLU A 166 -26.97 0.16 11.16
N ALA A 167 -26.83 1.46 10.92
CA ALA A 167 -26.73 2.00 9.57
C ALA A 167 -25.48 1.47 8.85
N PHE A 168 -24.33 1.44 9.54
CA PHE A 168 -23.09 0.85 9.02
C PHE A 168 -23.27 -0.63 8.68
N ALA A 169 -23.83 -1.42 9.60
CA ALA A 169 -24.05 -2.85 9.40
C ALA A 169 -24.99 -3.16 8.23
N ARG A 170 -26.04 -2.33 8.04
CA ARG A 170 -26.92 -2.44 6.87
C ARG A 170 -26.21 -2.08 5.57
N ALA A 171 -25.48 -0.96 5.53
CA ALA A 171 -24.80 -0.48 4.34
C ALA A 171 -23.65 -1.41 3.88
N ASN A 172 -23.05 -2.15 4.80
CA ASN A 172 -21.87 -2.98 4.57
C ASN A 172 -22.15 -4.49 4.66
N ARG A 173 -23.43 -4.88 4.64
CA ARG A 173 -23.86 -6.26 4.90
C ARG A 173 -23.17 -7.29 4.01
N ASP A 174 -22.95 -6.96 2.74
CA ASP A 174 -22.48 -7.92 1.74
C ASP A 174 -21.10 -8.50 2.03
N TRP A 175 -20.16 -7.67 2.49
CA TRP A 175 -18.83 -8.13 2.90
C TRP A 175 -18.80 -8.52 4.37
N LEU A 176 -19.50 -7.79 5.26
CA LEU A 176 -19.54 -8.10 6.69
C LEU A 176 -20.03 -9.52 6.98
N VAL A 177 -21.06 -9.98 6.26
CA VAL A 177 -21.61 -11.33 6.45
C VAL A 177 -20.61 -12.40 6.03
N ARG A 178 -19.83 -12.18 4.96
CA ARG A 178 -18.83 -13.14 4.48
C ARG A 178 -17.68 -13.28 5.48
N ASP A 179 -17.15 -12.15 5.93
CA ASP A 179 -16.01 -12.12 6.85
C ASP A 179 -16.40 -12.67 8.22
N ALA A 180 -17.59 -12.31 8.74
CA ALA A 180 -18.09 -12.87 10.00
C ALA A 180 -18.38 -14.38 9.90
N LEU A 181 -18.82 -14.87 8.73
CA LEU A 181 -19.00 -16.30 8.49
C LEU A 181 -17.66 -17.04 8.54
N PHE A 182 -16.61 -16.47 7.94
CA PHE A 182 -15.26 -17.03 8.02
C PHE A 182 -14.76 -17.12 9.46
N GLU A 183 -14.90 -16.04 10.25
CA GLU A 183 -14.52 -16.02 11.67
C GLU A 183 -15.30 -17.07 12.50
N ALA A 184 -16.60 -17.24 12.24
CA ALA A 184 -17.41 -18.27 12.91
C ALA A 184 -16.91 -19.68 12.58
N LEU A 185 -16.59 -19.95 11.32
CA LEU A 185 -16.06 -21.26 10.89
C LEU A 185 -14.66 -21.51 11.44
N CYS A 186 -13.80 -20.50 11.49
CA CYS A 186 -12.49 -20.58 12.16
C CYS A 186 -12.64 -20.99 13.64
N ALA A 187 -13.66 -20.47 14.33
CA ALA A 187 -13.95 -20.85 15.71
C ALA A 187 -14.47 -22.30 15.82
N GLU A 188 -15.31 -22.78 14.89
CA GLU A 188 -15.79 -24.17 14.89
C GLU A 188 -14.68 -25.18 14.57
N HIS A 189 -13.77 -24.84 13.66
CA HIS A 189 -12.69 -25.72 13.21
C HIS A 189 -11.39 -25.58 14.02
N GLY A 190 -11.27 -24.54 14.86
CA GLY A 190 -10.08 -24.30 15.69
C GLY A 190 -8.82 -23.90 14.92
N GLN A 191 -8.93 -23.59 13.62
CA GLN A 191 -7.83 -23.08 12.81
C GLN A 191 -8.34 -22.15 11.70
N ARG A 192 -7.46 -21.23 11.25
CA ARG A 192 -7.78 -20.25 10.20
C ARG A 192 -7.44 -20.70 8.79
N ASP A 193 -6.59 -21.71 8.64
CA ASP A 193 -6.28 -22.26 7.33
C ASP A 193 -7.40 -23.23 6.89
N TRP A 194 -8.55 -22.68 6.54
CA TRP A 194 -9.05 -22.93 5.20
C TRP A 194 -9.03 -24.34 4.63
N ARG A 195 -7.88 -24.59 4.00
CA ARG A 195 -7.55 -25.77 3.21
C ARG A 195 -7.39 -27.02 4.08
N ARG A 196 -7.31 -26.83 5.41
CA ARG A 196 -7.22 -27.87 6.43
C ARG A 196 -8.57 -28.18 7.08
N TRP A 197 -9.66 -27.57 6.63
CA TRP A 197 -11.02 -27.84 7.08
C TRP A 197 -11.43 -29.21 6.51
N ALA A 198 -10.88 -30.28 7.08
CA ALA A 198 -11.16 -31.65 6.71
C ALA A 198 -12.22 -32.24 7.65
N GLY A 199 -13.11 -33.08 7.11
CA GLY A 199 -14.08 -33.79 7.93
C GLY A 199 -15.06 -34.61 7.10
N PRO A 200 -15.78 -35.56 7.70
CA PRO A 200 -16.90 -36.23 7.05
C PRO A 200 -18.12 -35.30 6.92
N GLY A 201 -18.91 -35.48 5.86
CA GLY A 201 -20.24 -34.85 5.72
C GLY A 201 -20.22 -33.33 5.56
N GLU A 202 -21.05 -32.63 6.34
CA GLU A 202 -21.28 -31.18 6.24
C GLU A 202 -20.02 -30.34 6.54
N ALA A 203 -19.10 -30.82 7.37
CA ALA A 203 -17.87 -30.12 7.75
C ALA A 203 -16.88 -29.96 6.57
N ALA A 204 -16.89 -30.86 5.59
CA ALA A 204 -16.08 -30.72 4.38
C ALA A 204 -16.55 -29.53 3.52
N ARG A 205 -17.87 -29.26 3.51
CA ARG A 205 -18.47 -28.19 2.68
C ARG A 205 -18.08 -26.79 3.11
N ASP A 206 -17.69 -26.61 4.37
CA ASP A 206 -17.31 -25.32 4.91
C ASP A 206 -16.14 -24.69 4.11
N ALA A 207 -15.22 -25.51 3.57
CA ALA A 207 -14.06 -25.04 2.79
C ALA A 207 -14.44 -24.42 1.43
N TRP A 208 -15.65 -24.66 0.92
CA TRP A 208 -16.17 -24.12 -0.34
C TRP A 208 -17.60 -23.59 -0.20
N LEU A 209 -17.98 -23.20 1.01
CA LEU A 209 -19.35 -22.82 1.37
C LEU A 209 -19.91 -21.69 0.50
N LEU A 210 -19.06 -20.73 0.15
CA LEU A 210 -19.39 -19.56 -0.68
C LEU A 210 -19.04 -19.73 -2.16
N ALA A 211 -18.59 -20.92 -2.57
CA ALA A 211 -18.30 -21.30 -3.94
C ALA A 211 -18.75 -22.75 -4.23
N PRO A 212 -20.05 -23.06 -4.03
CA PRO A 212 -20.58 -24.41 -4.12
C PRO A 212 -20.40 -25.01 -5.52
N ALA A 213 -20.18 -26.32 -5.59
CA ALA A 213 -20.26 -27.05 -6.85
C ALA A 213 -21.70 -27.04 -7.39
N PRO A 214 -21.90 -27.22 -8.71
CA PRO A 214 -23.24 -27.38 -9.28
C PRO A 214 -24.05 -28.46 -8.54
N GLY A 215 -25.25 -28.11 -8.08
CA GLY A 215 -26.12 -28.99 -7.29
C GLY A 215 -25.96 -28.89 -5.77
N GLU A 216 -24.90 -28.26 -5.25
CA GLU A 216 -24.68 -28.12 -3.80
C GLU A 216 -25.16 -26.79 -3.21
N ALA A 217 -25.57 -25.83 -4.05
CA ALA A 217 -25.89 -24.46 -3.63
C ALA A 217 -26.92 -24.38 -2.50
N ALA A 218 -28.00 -25.17 -2.56
CA ALA A 218 -29.03 -25.18 -1.52
C ALA A 218 -28.50 -25.72 -0.18
N ALA A 219 -27.65 -26.74 -0.21
CA ALA A 219 -27.05 -27.31 1.00
C ALA A 219 -26.03 -26.34 1.63
N CYS A 220 -25.22 -25.67 0.81
CA CYS A 220 -24.28 -24.66 1.27
C CYS A 220 -25.00 -23.43 1.86
N GLU A 221 -26.08 -22.96 1.23
CA GLU A 221 -26.90 -21.86 1.77
C GLU A 221 -27.53 -22.25 3.11
N ALA A 222 -28.11 -23.45 3.22
CA ALA A 222 -28.67 -23.95 4.48
C ALA A 222 -27.60 -24.03 5.59
N ARG A 223 -26.39 -24.49 5.25
CA ARG A 223 -25.26 -24.53 6.19
C ARG A 223 -24.82 -23.13 6.61
N ALA A 224 -24.69 -22.18 5.69
CA ALA A 224 -24.35 -20.79 6.02
C ALA A 224 -25.39 -20.15 6.95
N GLN A 225 -26.68 -20.41 6.72
CA GLN A 225 -27.77 -19.96 7.59
C GLN A 225 -27.70 -20.61 8.98
N ALA A 226 -27.40 -21.91 9.06
CA ALA A 226 -27.24 -22.61 10.33
C ALA A 226 -26.06 -22.06 11.16
N VAL A 227 -24.91 -21.81 10.52
CA VAL A 227 -23.75 -21.17 11.18
C VAL A 227 -24.12 -19.78 11.67
N ARG A 228 -24.78 -18.97 10.84
CA ARG A 228 -25.22 -17.62 11.23
C ARG A 228 -26.21 -17.64 12.40
N ALA A 229 -27.15 -18.57 12.41
CA ALA A 229 -28.12 -18.71 13.51
C ALA A 229 -27.42 -19.12 14.82
N ARG A 230 -26.47 -20.06 14.75
CA ARG A 230 -25.68 -20.51 15.90
C ARG A 230 -24.75 -19.42 16.46
N HIS A 231 -24.18 -18.60 15.58
CA HIS A 231 -23.15 -17.61 15.91
C HIS A 231 -23.62 -16.15 15.81
N GLY A 232 -24.93 -15.88 15.94
CA GLY A 232 -25.50 -14.54 15.72
C GLY A 232 -24.81 -13.43 16.52
N ALA A 233 -24.47 -13.69 17.78
CA ALA A 233 -23.74 -12.74 18.63
C ALA A 233 -22.33 -12.40 18.10
N LEU A 234 -21.65 -13.37 17.47
CA LEU A 234 -20.34 -13.15 16.83
C LEU A 234 -20.47 -12.21 15.64
N PHE A 235 -21.50 -12.39 14.80
CA PHE A 235 -21.75 -11.54 13.64
C PHE A 235 -21.98 -10.07 14.03
N GLU A 236 -22.81 -9.83 15.05
CA GLU A 236 -23.06 -8.47 15.54
C GLU A 236 -21.80 -7.85 16.16
N ARG A 237 -21.07 -8.61 16.98
CA ARG A 237 -19.81 -8.18 17.58
C ARG A 237 -18.76 -7.83 16.52
N TYR A 238 -18.61 -8.68 15.50
CA TYR A 238 -17.69 -8.44 14.38
C TYR A 238 -18.03 -7.13 13.67
N ALA A 239 -19.30 -6.94 13.33
CA ALA A 239 -19.77 -5.70 12.70
C ALA A 239 -19.52 -4.47 13.58
N PHE A 240 -19.65 -4.60 14.92
CA PHE A 240 -19.38 -3.51 15.85
C PHE A 240 -17.90 -3.14 15.89
N HIS A 241 -17.00 -4.12 15.91
CA HIS A 241 -15.56 -3.85 15.84
C HIS A 241 -15.18 -3.15 14.54
N GLN A 242 -15.74 -3.62 13.41
CA GLN A 242 -15.56 -2.97 12.11
C GLN A 242 -16.12 -1.55 12.09
N PHE A 243 -17.29 -1.31 12.69
CA PHE A 243 -17.85 0.02 12.81
C PHE A 243 -16.91 0.99 13.54
N LEU A 244 -16.35 0.59 14.69
CA LEU A 244 -15.43 1.44 15.46
C LEU A 244 -14.19 1.86 14.67
N VAL A 245 -13.59 0.96 13.89
CA VAL A 245 -12.40 1.29 13.09
C VAL A 245 -12.75 2.16 11.89
N HIS A 246 -13.92 1.98 11.27
CA HIS A 246 -14.38 2.83 10.17
C HIS A 246 -14.73 4.24 10.64
N GLU A 247 -15.29 4.38 11.84
CA GLU A 247 -15.50 5.68 12.50
C GLU A 247 -14.18 6.43 12.73
N ALA A 248 -13.17 5.73 13.27
CA ALA A 248 -11.84 6.29 13.47
C ALA A 248 -11.18 6.71 12.14
N HIS A 249 -11.38 5.91 11.09
CA HIS A 249 -10.90 6.25 9.75
C HIS A 249 -11.60 7.49 9.17
N GLY A 250 -12.93 7.62 9.33
CA GLY A 250 -13.67 8.83 8.94
C GLY A 250 -13.10 10.10 9.59
N GLN A 251 -12.78 10.04 10.88
CA GLN A 251 -12.15 11.16 11.60
C GLN A 251 -10.75 11.48 11.09
N LEU A 252 -9.96 10.48 10.71
CA LEU A 252 -8.67 10.69 10.04
C LEU A 252 -8.84 11.45 8.72
N ARG A 253 -9.79 11.02 7.88
CA ARG A 253 -10.06 11.68 6.59
C ARG A 253 -10.47 13.14 6.76
N GLU A 254 -11.37 13.42 7.69
CA GLU A 254 -11.79 14.80 7.99
C GLU A 254 -10.61 15.67 8.43
N ARG A 255 -9.73 15.13 9.29
CA ARG A 255 -8.54 15.83 9.77
C ARG A 255 -7.54 16.07 8.65
N ALA A 256 -7.25 15.06 7.82
CA ALA A 256 -6.35 15.16 6.69
C ALA A 256 -6.86 16.22 5.68
N THR A 257 -8.14 16.16 5.35
CA THR A 257 -8.82 17.13 4.47
C THR A 257 -8.70 18.56 5.02
N ARG A 258 -9.00 18.76 6.31
CA ARG A 258 -8.87 20.08 6.97
C ARG A 258 -7.41 20.58 6.98
N GLY A 259 -6.44 19.67 7.06
CA GLY A 259 -5.01 19.99 6.97
C GLY A 259 -4.49 20.24 5.54
N GLY A 260 -5.28 19.95 4.52
CA GLY A 260 -4.85 19.96 3.12
C GLY A 260 -3.88 18.82 2.79
N LEU A 261 -4.00 17.68 3.47
CA LEU A 261 -3.29 16.45 3.15
C LEU A 261 -4.25 15.50 2.43
N LYS A 262 -3.91 15.09 1.20
CA LYS A 262 -4.60 13.99 0.53
C LYS A 262 -4.27 12.66 1.22
N LEU A 263 -5.27 11.80 1.40
CA LEU A 263 -5.05 10.46 1.91
C LEU A 263 -5.07 9.44 0.78
N TYR A 264 -3.94 8.80 0.50
CA TYR A 264 -3.82 7.74 -0.49
C TYR A 264 -3.90 6.37 0.19
N GLY A 265 -4.78 5.52 -0.33
CA GLY A 265 -4.84 4.11 0.05
C GLY A 265 -3.92 3.25 -0.82
N ASP A 266 -3.73 2.00 -0.41
CA ASP A 266 -2.98 1.01 -1.17
C ASP A 266 -3.91 -0.11 -1.62
N LEU A 267 -4.07 -0.26 -2.92
CA LEU A 267 -4.83 -1.33 -3.54
C LEU A 267 -3.89 -2.52 -3.71
N GLN A 268 -3.76 -3.37 -2.68
CA GLN A 268 -2.91 -4.55 -2.77
C GLN A 268 -3.35 -5.49 -3.90
N ILE A 269 -2.41 -6.08 -4.61
CA ILE A 269 -2.74 -7.10 -5.62
C ILE A 269 -3.11 -8.44 -4.97
N GLY A 270 -2.59 -8.69 -3.78
CA GLY A 270 -2.79 -9.90 -3.00
C GLY A 270 -4.18 -10.03 -2.39
N PHE A 271 -4.50 -11.25 -1.98
CA PHE A 271 -5.72 -11.61 -1.26
C PHE A 271 -5.33 -12.34 0.02
N SER A 272 -5.97 -12.00 1.13
CA SER A 272 -5.80 -12.75 2.37
C SER A 272 -6.32 -14.18 2.22
N LEU A 273 -5.94 -15.08 3.13
CA LEU A 273 -6.53 -16.43 3.19
C LEU A 273 -8.06 -16.37 3.34
N GLU A 274 -8.56 -15.40 4.07
CA GLU A 274 -9.99 -15.16 4.30
C GLU A 274 -10.69 -14.70 3.02
N ASP A 275 -10.13 -13.74 2.29
CA ASP A 275 -10.70 -13.29 1.01
C ASP A 275 -10.63 -14.38 -0.06
N ALA A 276 -9.55 -15.17 -0.08
CA ALA A 276 -9.40 -16.31 -0.98
C ALA A 276 -10.51 -17.36 -0.78
N TRP A 277 -10.99 -17.53 0.45
CA TRP A 277 -12.15 -18.36 0.77
C TRP A 277 -13.46 -17.65 0.46
N ALA A 278 -13.62 -16.42 0.95
CA ALA A 278 -14.87 -15.67 0.87
C ALA A 278 -15.30 -15.38 -0.57
N TRP A 279 -14.33 -15.26 -1.48
CA TRP A 279 -14.52 -14.94 -2.89
C TRP A 279 -14.02 -16.05 -3.81
N GLN A 280 -13.88 -17.27 -3.30
CA GLN A 280 -13.27 -18.41 -4.01
C GLN A 280 -13.86 -18.63 -5.42
N GLY A 281 -15.16 -18.40 -5.59
CA GLY A 281 -15.86 -18.54 -6.87
C GLY A 281 -15.46 -17.54 -7.96
N LEU A 282 -14.66 -16.53 -7.63
CA LEU A 282 -14.17 -15.51 -8.57
C LEU A 282 -12.79 -15.82 -9.16
N PHE A 283 -12.12 -16.88 -8.68
CA PHE A 283 -10.72 -17.13 -9.00
C PHE A 283 -10.51 -18.31 -9.95
N LEU A 284 -9.47 -18.20 -10.78
CA LEU A 284 -9.00 -19.26 -11.65
C LEU A 284 -8.32 -20.35 -10.79
N ARG A 285 -8.96 -21.52 -10.68
CA ARG A 285 -8.53 -22.58 -9.75
C ARG A 285 -7.18 -23.23 -10.06
N THR A 286 -6.80 -23.28 -11.34
CA THR A 286 -5.62 -24.04 -11.80
C THR A 286 -4.32 -23.23 -11.77
N TYR A 287 -4.40 -21.93 -11.46
CA TYR A 287 -3.27 -21.02 -11.47
C TYR A 287 -3.21 -20.13 -10.24
N LEU A 288 -1.99 -19.82 -9.82
CA LEU A 288 -1.66 -18.82 -8.81
C LEU A 288 -0.80 -17.73 -9.45
N MET A 289 -0.80 -16.55 -8.84
CA MET A 289 -0.02 -15.40 -9.25
C MET A 289 1.30 -15.33 -8.50
N GLY A 290 2.33 -14.85 -9.20
CA GLY A 290 3.60 -14.48 -8.62
C GLY A 290 4.32 -13.44 -9.47
N ALA A 291 5.57 -13.17 -9.13
CA ALA A 291 6.46 -12.35 -9.95
C ALA A 291 7.42 -13.23 -10.76
N PRO A 292 7.65 -12.92 -12.05
CA PRO A 292 8.67 -13.62 -12.83
C PRO A 292 10.08 -13.28 -12.36
N PRO A 293 11.10 -14.04 -12.81
CA PRO A 293 12.48 -13.60 -12.83
C PRO A 293 12.63 -12.16 -13.36
N SER A 294 13.46 -11.37 -12.69
CA SER A 294 13.71 -9.97 -13.04
C SER A 294 15.14 -9.55 -12.69
N ARG A 295 15.59 -8.40 -13.21
CA ARG A 295 16.91 -7.82 -12.87
C ARG A 295 17.10 -7.63 -11.35
N THR A 296 16.04 -7.29 -10.63
CA THR A 296 16.10 -6.98 -9.19
C THR A 296 15.80 -8.18 -8.30
N ASN A 297 15.23 -9.25 -8.87
CA ASN A 297 15.07 -10.54 -8.22
C ASN A 297 15.14 -11.64 -9.30
N PRO A 298 16.32 -12.23 -9.53
CA PRO A 298 16.54 -13.23 -10.57
C PRO A 298 15.72 -14.52 -10.39
N ASP A 299 15.32 -14.85 -9.16
CA ASP A 299 14.65 -16.10 -8.87
C ASP A 299 13.13 -16.05 -9.11
N GLY A 300 12.55 -14.84 -9.22
CA GLY A 300 11.10 -14.65 -9.17
C GLY A 300 10.53 -14.84 -7.76
N GLN A 301 9.20 -14.75 -7.62
CA GLN A 301 8.53 -14.88 -6.31
C GLN A 301 7.16 -15.58 -6.44
N PRO A 302 6.97 -16.77 -5.83
CA PRO A 302 5.68 -17.41 -5.76
C PRO A 302 4.85 -16.81 -4.61
N TRP A 303 4.07 -15.78 -4.90
CA TRP A 303 3.23 -15.12 -3.88
C TRP A 303 2.06 -15.99 -3.42
N ASN A 304 1.65 -16.98 -4.22
CA ASN A 304 0.52 -17.86 -3.97
C ASN A 304 -0.84 -17.13 -3.90
N TYR A 305 -0.94 -15.96 -4.52
CA TYR A 305 -2.20 -15.24 -4.59
C TYR A 305 -3.11 -15.83 -5.67
N PRO A 306 -4.43 -15.93 -5.43
CA PRO A 306 -5.36 -16.32 -6.46
C PRO A 306 -5.44 -15.25 -7.56
N VAL A 307 -5.81 -15.68 -8.77
CA VAL A 307 -5.98 -14.80 -9.93
C VAL A 307 -7.47 -14.75 -10.27
N LEU A 308 -8.02 -13.57 -10.55
CA LEU A 308 -9.41 -13.43 -11.00
C LEU A 308 -9.65 -14.16 -12.32
N ASP A 309 -10.72 -14.94 -12.42
CA ASP A 309 -11.04 -15.71 -13.63
C ASP A 309 -11.58 -14.76 -14.72
N PRO A 310 -10.90 -14.65 -15.89
CA PRO A 310 -11.39 -13.83 -17.00
C PRO A 310 -12.79 -14.23 -17.50
N ALA A 311 -13.22 -15.48 -17.31
CA ALA A 311 -14.56 -15.92 -17.67
C ALA A 311 -15.65 -15.20 -16.87
N GLY A 312 -15.32 -14.66 -15.69
CA GLY A 312 -16.23 -13.90 -14.83
C GLY A 312 -16.26 -12.40 -15.10
N PHE A 313 -15.50 -11.88 -16.07
CA PHE A 313 -15.44 -10.44 -16.34
C PHE A 313 -16.76 -9.91 -16.90
N PHE A 314 -17.36 -10.60 -17.86
CA PHE A 314 -18.62 -10.20 -18.48
C PHE A 314 -19.65 -11.31 -18.41
N GLU A 315 -20.92 -10.96 -18.36
CA GLU A 315 -22.00 -11.93 -18.49
C GLU A 315 -22.00 -12.56 -19.90
N PRO A 316 -22.41 -13.84 -20.04
CA PRO A 316 -22.61 -14.45 -21.34
C PRO A 316 -23.54 -13.58 -22.20
N ARG A 317 -23.16 -13.38 -23.46
CA ARG A 317 -23.88 -12.49 -24.36
C ARG A 317 -25.16 -13.17 -24.85
N GLU A 318 -26.32 -12.71 -24.38
CA GLU A 318 -27.63 -13.14 -24.91
C GLU A 318 -28.10 -12.21 -26.03
N GLY A 319 -28.25 -12.74 -27.25
CA GLY A 319 -28.80 -12.00 -28.40
C GLY A 319 -27.95 -10.81 -28.87
N HIS A 320 -28.62 -9.79 -29.43
CA HIS A 320 -28.00 -8.60 -30.05
C HIS A 320 -27.82 -7.42 -29.07
N ALA A 321 -27.70 -7.68 -27.76
CA ALA A 321 -27.59 -6.60 -26.78
C ALA A 321 -26.38 -5.66 -27.10
N PRO A 322 -26.56 -4.32 -27.01
CA PRO A 322 -25.58 -3.35 -27.49
C PRO A 322 -24.33 -3.17 -26.59
N GLY A 323 -24.18 -3.93 -25.50
CA GLY A 323 -23.00 -3.87 -24.63
C GLY A 323 -22.82 -5.13 -23.78
N HIS A 324 -21.59 -5.38 -23.33
CA HIS A 324 -21.32 -6.44 -22.35
C HIS A 324 -21.76 -5.96 -20.96
N ARG A 325 -22.53 -6.79 -20.24
CA ARG A 325 -22.87 -6.54 -18.84
C ARG A 325 -21.74 -7.01 -17.93
N ALA A 326 -21.49 -6.28 -16.84
CA ALA A 326 -20.47 -6.63 -15.86
C ALA A 326 -20.80 -7.99 -15.21
N GLY A 327 -19.89 -8.95 -15.33
CA GLY A 327 -19.98 -10.25 -14.68
C GLY A 327 -19.61 -10.19 -13.20
N PRO A 328 -19.59 -11.34 -12.49
CA PRO A 328 -19.34 -11.38 -11.05
C PRO A 328 -17.97 -10.82 -10.62
N VAL A 329 -16.93 -10.98 -11.45
CA VAL A 329 -15.59 -10.42 -11.15
C VAL A 329 -15.60 -8.91 -11.23
N LEU A 330 -16.22 -8.33 -12.28
CA LEU A 330 -16.28 -6.88 -12.42
C LEU A 330 -17.13 -6.24 -11.34
N ARG A 331 -18.26 -6.85 -10.96
CA ARG A 331 -19.08 -6.38 -9.83
C ARG A 331 -18.31 -6.38 -8.50
N PHE A 332 -17.50 -7.42 -8.27
CA PHE A 332 -16.60 -7.47 -7.11
C PHE A 332 -15.56 -6.33 -7.15
N MET A 333 -14.92 -6.12 -8.30
CA MET A 333 -13.94 -5.05 -8.47
C MET A 333 -14.56 -3.67 -8.30
N GLU A 334 -15.76 -3.44 -8.85
CA GLU A 334 -16.52 -2.20 -8.65
C GLU A 334 -16.81 -1.96 -7.17
N ALA A 335 -17.31 -2.96 -6.44
CA ALA A 335 -17.58 -2.86 -5.01
C ALA A 335 -16.30 -2.57 -4.19
N ARG A 336 -15.20 -3.24 -4.52
CA ARG A 336 -13.89 -3.00 -3.89
C ARG A 336 -13.42 -1.57 -4.15
N MET A 337 -13.50 -1.10 -5.39
CA MET A 337 -13.06 0.25 -5.76
C MET A 337 -13.94 1.32 -5.13
N ASP A 338 -15.25 1.13 -5.14
CA ASP A 338 -16.19 2.10 -4.57
C ASP A 338 -15.99 2.26 -3.06
N LYS A 339 -15.73 1.16 -2.35
CA LYS A 339 -15.37 1.21 -0.95
C LYS A 339 -14.07 1.98 -0.73
N MET A 340 -13.01 1.63 -1.46
CA MET A 340 -11.72 2.30 -1.28
C MET A 340 -11.81 3.80 -1.61
N LEU A 341 -12.48 4.19 -2.70
CA LEU A 341 -12.58 5.59 -3.12
C LEU A 341 -13.55 6.44 -2.27
N ALA A 342 -14.45 5.78 -1.52
CA ALA A 342 -15.21 6.41 -0.44
C ALA A 342 -14.32 6.71 0.79
N GLU A 343 -13.17 6.06 0.92
CA GLU A 343 -12.28 6.12 2.09
C GLU A 343 -10.93 6.82 1.80
N TYR A 344 -10.57 6.98 0.53
CA TYR A 344 -9.31 7.60 0.13
C TYR A 344 -9.52 8.64 -0.97
N ASP A 345 -8.60 9.59 -1.05
CA ASP A 345 -8.59 10.62 -2.07
C ASP A 345 -7.82 10.20 -3.33
N GLY A 346 -6.98 9.18 -3.21
CA GLY A 346 -6.26 8.53 -4.30
C GLY A 346 -5.83 7.12 -3.92
N LEU A 347 -5.31 6.37 -4.89
CA LEU A 347 -4.93 4.97 -4.70
C LEU A 347 -3.57 4.67 -5.34
N ARG A 348 -2.68 4.03 -4.56
CA ARG A 348 -1.60 3.24 -5.13
C ARG A 348 -2.17 1.93 -5.63
N ILE A 349 -1.94 1.62 -6.91
CA ILE A 349 -2.24 0.33 -7.52
C ILE A 349 -0.97 -0.49 -7.40
N ASP A 350 -0.95 -1.40 -6.42
CA ASP A 350 0.11 -2.37 -6.22
C ASP A 350 0.14 -3.33 -7.41
N HIS A 351 1.32 -3.57 -7.97
CA HIS A 351 1.57 -4.50 -9.06
C HIS A 351 0.48 -4.50 -10.17
N PRO A 352 0.29 -3.38 -10.91
CA PRO A 352 -0.77 -3.28 -11.93
C PRO A 352 -0.62 -4.33 -13.05
N HIS A 353 0.55 -4.97 -13.19
CA HIS A 353 0.75 -6.15 -14.02
C HIS A 353 -0.27 -7.25 -13.70
N GLY A 354 -0.62 -7.46 -12.43
CA GLY A 354 -1.58 -8.47 -12.01
C GLY A 354 -3.00 -8.23 -12.53
N LEU A 355 -3.33 -6.97 -12.83
CA LEU A 355 -4.63 -6.56 -13.36
C LEU A 355 -4.66 -6.51 -14.89
N VAL A 356 -3.49 -6.38 -15.52
CA VAL A 356 -3.37 -6.23 -16.98
C VAL A 356 -2.88 -7.49 -17.66
N CYS A 357 -1.74 -8.03 -17.24
CA CYS A 357 -1.09 -9.20 -17.84
C CYS A 357 -0.38 -10.04 -16.75
N PRO A 358 -1.16 -10.69 -15.85
CA PRO A 358 -0.62 -11.35 -14.66
C PRO A 358 0.34 -12.47 -15.03
N TRP A 359 1.44 -12.57 -14.28
CA TRP A 359 2.35 -13.71 -14.36
C TRP A 359 1.83 -14.83 -13.45
N VAL A 360 1.56 -15.99 -14.06
CA VAL A 360 0.88 -17.09 -13.39
C VAL A 360 1.67 -18.39 -13.49
N TYR A 361 1.50 -19.24 -12.49
CA TYR A 361 2.07 -20.58 -12.43
C TYR A 361 1.04 -21.59 -11.91
N ARG A 362 1.31 -22.87 -12.17
CA ARG A 362 0.42 -23.98 -11.84
C ARG A 362 0.20 -24.10 -10.34
N ALA A 363 -1.06 -24.09 -9.91
CA ALA A 363 -1.45 -24.18 -8.50
C ALA A 363 -1.17 -25.57 -7.89
N ASP A 364 -1.08 -26.60 -8.71
CA ASP A 364 -0.82 -28.00 -8.35
C ASP A 364 0.68 -28.37 -8.35
N ALA A 365 1.57 -27.40 -8.60
CA ALA A 365 3.00 -27.64 -8.61
C ALA A 365 3.55 -27.91 -7.19
N ALA A 366 4.34 -28.98 -7.05
CA ALA A 366 4.96 -29.35 -5.78
C ALA A 366 6.01 -28.34 -5.28
N ASP A 367 6.70 -27.67 -6.21
CA ASP A 367 7.69 -26.63 -5.94
C ASP A 367 7.20 -25.30 -6.52
N PRO A 368 6.63 -24.41 -5.68
CA PRO A 368 6.15 -23.11 -6.13
C PRO A 368 7.24 -22.22 -6.74
N LEU A 369 8.48 -22.30 -6.25
CA LEU A 369 9.57 -21.46 -6.76
C LEU A 369 9.93 -21.87 -8.19
N ARG A 370 10.12 -23.16 -8.42
CA ARG A 370 10.35 -23.68 -9.78
C ARG A 370 9.17 -23.40 -10.70
N ALA A 371 7.93 -23.53 -10.19
CA ALA A 371 6.73 -23.27 -10.96
C ALA A 371 6.64 -21.80 -11.40
N VAL A 372 6.94 -20.84 -10.51
CA VAL A 372 6.90 -19.41 -10.88
C VAL A 372 8.00 -19.04 -11.87
N GLN A 373 9.18 -19.65 -11.78
CA GLN A 373 10.26 -19.46 -12.75
C GLN A 373 9.89 -19.92 -14.17
N GLN A 374 9.07 -20.97 -14.25
CA GLN A 374 8.59 -21.57 -15.50
C GLN A 374 7.21 -21.05 -15.93
N GLY A 375 6.64 -20.09 -15.19
CA GLY A 375 5.31 -19.56 -15.41
C GLY A 375 5.12 -18.86 -16.77
N ALA A 376 3.96 -18.25 -16.93
CA ALA A 376 3.61 -17.54 -18.14
C ALA A 376 2.66 -16.37 -17.87
N ARG A 377 2.55 -15.44 -18.82
CA ARG A 377 1.55 -14.36 -18.73
C ARG A 377 0.20 -14.89 -19.17
N LEU A 378 -0.82 -14.72 -18.33
CA LEU A 378 -2.15 -15.31 -18.50
C LEU A 378 -2.76 -14.98 -19.88
N PHE A 379 -2.62 -13.73 -20.34
CA PHE A 379 -3.19 -13.26 -21.60
C PHE A 379 -2.21 -13.33 -22.80
N ASP A 380 -0.95 -13.72 -22.59
CA ASP A 380 0.10 -13.68 -23.63
C ASP A 380 0.63 -15.08 -23.99
N SER A 381 -0.20 -16.11 -23.75
CA SER A 381 0.18 -17.52 -23.85
C SER A 381 -0.78 -18.32 -24.75
N PRO A 382 -0.86 -18.03 -26.07
CA PRO A 382 -1.83 -18.64 -26.99
C PRO A 382 -1.52 -20.11 -27.33
N ALA A 383 -0.29 -20.58 -27.13
CA ALA A 383 0.15 -21.92 -27.55
C ALA A 383 1.37 -22.41 -26.74
N LEU A 384 1.23 -22.55 -25.42
CA LEU A 384 2.28 -23.11 -24.56
C LEU A 384 1.93 -24.54 -24.15
N ALA A 385 2.80 -25.50 -24.46
CA ALA A 385 2.57 -26.92 -24.17
C ALA A 385 2.52 -27.24 -22.67
N ASP A 386 3.27 -26.50 -21.86
CA ASP A 386 3.31 -26.58 -20.39
C ASP A 386 2.18 -25.78 -19.70
N HIS A 387 1.44 -24.97 -20.47
CA HIS A 387 0.30 -24.17 -19.98
C HIS A 387 -0.87 -24.15 -20.99
N PRO A 388 -1.42 -25.31 -21.38
CA PRO A 388 -2.40 -25.40 -22.48
C PRO A 388 -3.71 -24.66 -22.17
N GLU A 389 -4.11 -24.59 -20.89
CA GLU A 389 -5.34 -23.91 -20.47
C GLU A 389 -5.30 -22.39 -20.70
N LEU A 390 -4.12 -21.76 -20.77
CA LEU A 390 -4.02 -20.32 -20.98
C LEU A 390 -4.41 -19.88 -22.40
N ALA A 391 -4.35 -20.80 -23.37
CA ALA A 391 -4.67 -20.50 -24.76
C ALA A 391 -6.08 -19.91 -24.94
N ARG A 392 -7.06 -20.38 -24.15
CA ARG A 392 -8.45 -19.88 -24.21
C ARG A 392 -8.59 -18.44 -23.70
N HIS A 393 -7.64 -17.97 -22.90
CA HIS A 393 -7.64 -16.62 -22.33
C HIS A 393 -6.77 -15.66 -23.14
N ALA A 394 -5.90 -16.16 -24.03
CA ALA A 394 -4.94 -15.34 -24.76
C ALA A 394 -5.60 -14.18 -25.53
N ILE A 395 -5.02 -13.00 -25.39
CA ILE A 395 -5.38 -11.79 -26.12
C ILE A 395 -4.38 -11.58 -27.26
N ALA A 396 -3.07 -11.71 -26.98
CA ALA A 396 -2.03 -11.66 -28.00
C ALA A 396 -2.03 -12.95 -28.86
N THR A 397 -1.87 -12.78 -30.17
CA THR A 397 -1.75 -13.90 -31.12
C THR A 397 -0.31 -14.38 -31.22
N ALA A 398 -0.08 -15.62 -31.67
CA ALA A 398 1.26 -16.17 -31.83
C ALA A 398 2.17 -15.31 -32.74
N ALA A 399 1.61 -14.68 -33.78
CA ALA A 399 2.35 -13.80 -34.67
C ALA A 399 2.82 -12.49 -34.01
N GLN A 400 2.18 -12.07 -32.91
CA GLN A 400 2.52 -10.87 -32.16
C GLN A 400 3.59 -11.12 -31.09
N LEU A 401 3.94 -12.39 -30.84
CA LEU A 401 4.94 -12.74 -29.84
C LEU A 401 6.36 -12.70 -30.43
N ASP A 402 7.33 -12.37 -29.59
CA ASP A 402 8.75 -12.60 -29.84
C ASP A 402 9.22 -13.80 -29.01
N VAL A 403 9.23 -14.98 -29.63
CA VAL A 403 9.64 -16.21 -28.95
C VAL A 403 11.16 -16.35 -28.81
N SER A 404 11.95 -15.40 -29.32
CA SER A 404 13.40 -15.39 -29.16
C SER A 404 13.86 -14.85 -27.80
N VAL A 405 12.99 -14.11 -27.10
CA VAL A 405 13.26 -13.59 -25.76
C VAL A 405 12.60 -14.46 -24.67
N PRO A 406 13.08 -14.42 -23.42
CA PRO A 406 12.40 -15.09 -22.32
C PRO A 406 10.94 -14.64 -22.18
N ARG A 407 10.03 -15.55 -21.81
CA ARG A 407 8.58 -15.28 -21.66
C ARG A 407 8.23 -14.10 -20.77
N HIS A 408 9.07 -13.82 -19.77
CA HIS A 408 8.87 -12.72 -18.83
C HIS A 408 9.39 -11.38 -19.34
N ALA A 409 10.17 -11.34 -20.42
CA ALA A 409 10.76 -10.13 -20.97
C ALA A 409 9.70 -9.14 -21.44
N ASP A 410 10.00 -7.84 -21.30
CA ASP A 410 9.04 -6.78 -21.63
C ASP A 410 8.62 -6.79 -23.11
N GLY A 411 9.53 -7.24 -23.98
CA GLY A 411 9.32 -7.38 -25.42
C GLY A 411 8.67 -8.69 -25.88
N TRP A 412 8.23 -9.57 -24.97
CA TRP A 412 7.55 -10.83 -25.33
C TRP A 412 6.36 -10.61 -26.26
N VAL A 413 5.58 -9.54 -26.05
CA VAL A 413 4.55 -9.06 -26.97
C VAL A 413 5.10 -7.86 -27.73
N ARG A 414 5.11 -7.93 -29.07
CA ARG A 414 5.69 -6.87 -29.93
C ARG A 414 4.69 -5.81 -30.37
N SER A 415 3.42 -6.19 -30.51
CA SER A 415 2.38 -5.30 -31.02
C SER A 415 1.00 -5.73 -30.57
N LEU A 416 0.09 -4.76 -30.47
CA LEU A 416 -1.32 -4.95 -30.11
C LEU A 416 -2.20 -3.99 -30.90
N THR A 417 -3.34 -4.49 -31.36
CA THR A 417 -4.42 -3.67 -31.93
C THR A 417 -5.12 -2.85 -30.83
N PRO A 418 -5.80 -1.75 -31.17
CA PRO A 418 -6.59 -0.99 -30.19
C PRO A 418 -7.66 -1.83 -29.46
N GLU A 419 -8.28 -2.79 -30.15
CA GLU A 419 -9.25 -3.71 -29.54
C GLU A 419 -8.60 -4.65 -28.53
N GLN A 420 -7.40 -5.17 -28.83
CA GLN A 420 -6.66 -5.97 -27.85
C GLN A 420 -6.30 -5.14 -26.62
N VAL A 421 -5.84 -3.90 -26.79
CA VAL A 421 -5.54 -3.01 -25.64
C VAL A 421 -6.78 -2.82 -24.75
N ARG A 422 -7.97 -2.64 -25.32
CA ARG A 422 -9.23 -2.59 -24.55
C ARG A 422 -9.52 -3.88 -23.77
N ARG A 423 -9.18 -5.05 -24.33
CA ARG A 423 -9.33 -6.33 -23.62
C ARG A 423 -8.35 -6.47 -22.45
N TYR A 424 -7.13 -5.92 -22.57
CA TYR A 424 -6.16 -5.86 -21.48
C TYR A 424 -6.55 -4.84 -20.40
N SER A 425 -7.29 -3.78 -20.74
CA SER A 425 -7.58 -2.69 -19.80
C SER A 425 -8.80 -2.95 -18.89
N VAL A 426 -9.60 -3.99 -19.13
CA VAL A 426 -10.89 -4.25 -18.46
C VAL A 426 -10.91 -3.98 -16.94
N LEU A 427 -9.91 -4.49 -16.20
CA LEU A 427 -9.82 -4.27 -14.75
C LEU A 427 -9.39 -2.84 -14.39
N ILE A 428 -8.44 -2.26 -15.14
CA ILE A 428 -8.02 -0.85 -14.98
C ILE A 428 -9.16 0.11 -15.33
N ASP A 429 -9.98 -0.21 -16.34
CA ASP A 429 -11.15 0.57 -16.73
C ASP A 429 -12.15 0.67 -15.58
N THR A 430 -12.29 -0.41 -14.81
CA THR A 430 -13.13 -0.44 -13.60
C THR A 430 -12.60 0.52 -12.52
N ILE A 431 -11.28 0.52 -12.29
CA ILE A 431 -10.62 1.45 -11.36
C ILE A 431 -10.83 2.90 -11.80
N VAL A 432 -10.58 3.18 -13.08
CA VAL A 432 -10.73 4.53 -13.66
C VAL A 432 -12.19 5.01 -13.60
N ALA A 433 -13.15 4.14 -13.95
CA ALA A 433 -14.56 4.47 -13.92
C ALA A 433 -15.06 4.77 -12.51
N SER A 434 -14.68 3.94 -11.53
CA SER A 434 -15.02 4.19 -10.11
C SER A 434 -14.34 5.47 -9.61
N SER A 435 -13.07 5.70 -9.95
CA SER A 435 -12.34 6.92 -9.55
C SER A 435 -13.06 8.19 -10.02
N ARG A 436 -13.48 8.22 -11.30
CA ARG A 436 -14.24 9.34 -11.86
C ARG A 436 -15.60 9.53 -11.19
N ARG A 437 -16.31 8.44 -10.90
CA ARG A 437 -17.62 8.47 -10.22
C ARG A 437 -17.52 9.00 -8.78
N HIS A 438 -16.39 8.77 -8.12
CA HIS A 438 -16.06 9.36 -6.81
C HIS A 438 -15.37 10.73 -6.91
N GLY A 439 -15.35 11.35 -8.10
CA GLY A 439 -14.80 12.69 -8.31
C GLY A 439 -13.28 12.79 -8.20
N ARG A 440 -12.56 11.67 -8.35
CA ARG A 440 -11.08 11.62 -8.27
C ARG A 440 -10.45 11.88 -9.62
N GLN A 441 -9.26 12.48 -9.61
CA GLN A 441 -8.50 12.72 -10.83
C GLN A 441 -7.65 11.49 -11.14
N LEU A 442 -7.36 11.27 -12.43
CA LEU A 442 -6.46 10.18 -12.84
C LEU A 442 -5.05 10.33 -12.23
N THR A 443 -4.64 11.57 -11.94
CA THR A 443 -3.37 11.89 -11.30
C THR A 443 -3.33 11.53 -9.81
N ASP A 444 -4.46 11.12 -9.23
CA ASP A 444 -4.55 10.57 -7.88
C ASP A 444 -4.37 9.03 -7.87
N LEU A 445 -4.12 8.42 -9.04
CA LEU A 445 -3.81 7.00 -9.19
C LEU A 445 -2.31 6.81 -9.44
N LEU A 446 -1.70 5.93 -8.64
CA LEU A 446 -0.27 5.68 -8.65
C LEU A 446 -0.02 4.24 -9.11
N GLY A 447 0.49 4.04 -10.33
CA GLY A 447 0.83 2.72 -10.83
C GLY A 447 2.20 2.27 -10.33
N GLU A 448 2.26 1.27 -9.45
CA GLU A 448 3.52 0.70 -8.98
C GLU A 448 4.17 -0.20 -10.04
N VAL A 449 4.63 0.42 -11.13
CA VAL A 449 5.45 -0.25 -12.14
C VAL A 449 6.91 0.02 -11.83
N LEU A 450 7.61 -1.00 -11.30
CA LEU A 450 9.02 -0.91 -10.93
C LEU A 450 9.95 -0.99 -12.15
N SER A 451 10.66 -2.10 -12.37
CA SER A 451 11.68 -2.22 -13.43
C SER A 451 11.10 -2.78 -14.73
N THR A 452 10.29 -3.83 -14.65
CA THR A 452 9.68 -4.48 -15.81
C THR A 452 8.37 -3.80 -16.20
N GLN A 453 8.22 -3.44 -17.47
CA GLN A 453 6.98 -2.89 -18.02
C GLN A 453 6.67 -3.58 -19.36
N PRO A 454 5.98 -4.73 -19.31
CA PRO A 454 5.60 -5.47 -20.51
C PRO A 454 4.78 -4.62 -21.45
N TYR A 455 4.93 -4.86 -22.76
CA TYR A 455 4.25 -4.08 -23.77
C TYR A 455 2.73 -3.93 -23.55
N PRO A 456 1.95 -4.97 -23.16
CA PRO A 456 0.52 -4.78 -22.87
C PRO A 456 0.26 -3.77 -21.75
N LEU A 457 1.00 -3.86 -20.65
CA LEU A 457 0.90 -2.92 -19.53
C LEU A 457 1.28 -1.51 -19.93
N GLN A 458 2.36 -1.34 -20.70
CA GLN A 458 2.77 -0.04 -21.23
C GLN A 458 1.63 0.63 -22.02
N ARG A 459 0.96 -0.14 -22.89
CA ARG A 459 -0.13 0.37 -23.73
C ARG A 459 -1.37 0.75 -22.92
N VAL A 460 -1.71 -0.02 -21.88
CA VAL A 460 -2.84 0.29 -20.98
C VAL A 460 -2.56 1.54 -20.14
N LEU A 461 -1.36 1.68 -19.57
CA LEU A 461 -1.04 2.87 -18.77
C LEU A 461 -0.98 4.15 -19.61
N ALA A 462 -0.45 4.06 -20.84
CA ALA A 462 -0.41 5.18 -21.78
C ALA A 462 -1.82 5.68 -22.17
N GLN A 463 -2.82 4.79 -22.25
CA GLN A 463 -4.22 5.17 -22.50
C GLN A 463 -4.77 6.12 -21.43
N TYR A 464 -4.25 6.05 -20.20
CA TYR A 464 -4.72 6.82 -19.05
C TYR A 464 -3.75 7.92 -18.59
N GLY A 465 -2.59 8.07 -19.26
CA GLY A 465 -1.54 8.99 -18.82
C GLY A 465 -0.99 8.65 -17.44
N MET A 466 -0.95 7.37 -17.08
CA MET A 466 -0.40 6.89 -15.81
C MET A 466 1.09 6.62 -15.95
N GLY A 467 1.90 7.26 -15.09
CA GLY A 467 3.33 7.00 -15.02
C GLY A 467 3.67 5.77 -14.18
N ARG A 468 4.98 5.51 -14.08
CA ARG A 468 5.56 4.40 -13.34
C ARG A 468 6.26 4.87 -12.06
N PHE A 469 6.69 3.91 -11.24
CA PHE A 469 7.52 4.19 -10.06
C PHE A 469 8.99 4.22 -10.46
N ARG A 470 9.71 5.25 -10.01
CA ARG A 470 11.14 5.42 -10.24
C ARG A 470 11.90 5.47 -8.93
N VAL A 471 12.44 4.31 -8.55
CA VAL A 471 13.21 4.10 -7.32
C VAL A 471 14.69 4.43 -7.59
N THR A 472 15.08 5.69 -7.41
CA THR A 472 16.36 6.23 -7.91
C THR A 472 17.61 5.65 -7.24
N GLN A 473 17.49 4.97 -6.10
CA GLN A 473 18.61 4.21 -5.52
C GLN A 473 18.90 2.89 -6.26
N LYS A 474 17.97 2.40 -7.09
CA LYS A 474 18.13 1.19 -7.93
C LYS A 474 18.66 1.48 -9.34
N ALA A 475 19.01 2.74 -9.62
CA ALA A 475 19.50 3.17 -10.93
C ALA A 475 20.82 2.51 -11.31
N ASN A 476 20.86 1.97 -12.53
CA ASN A 476 22.12 1.57 -13.15
C ASN A 476 22.73 2.79 -13.83
N LEU A 477 23.75 3.38 -13.21
CA LEU A 477 24.37 4.61 -13.71
C LEU A 477 25.25 4.40 -14.96
N LYS A 478 25.52 3.15 -15.34
CA LYS A 478 26.24 2.79 -16.57
C LYS A 478 25.33 2.66 -17.79
N GLU A 479 24.02 2.56 -17.59
CA GLU A 479 23.03 2.42 -18.64
C GLU A 479 22.23 3.73 -18.75
N PRO A 480 22.51 4.60 -19.74
CA PRO A 480 21.83 5.89 -19.87
C PRO A 480 20.31 5.78 -20.00
N SER A 481 19.81 4.66 -20.52
CA SER A 481 18.37 4.41 -20.69
C SER A 481 17.67 3.83 -19.45
N ASP A 482 18.40 3.56 -18.35
CA ASP A 482 17.82 2.92 -17.16
C ASP A 482 16.70 3.79 -16.56
N VAL A 483 15.55 3.15 -16.32
CA VAL A 483 14.30 3.81 -15.93
C VAL A 483 14.36 4.45 -14.54
N TYR A 484 15.34 4.11 -13.71
CA TYR A 484 15.47 4.71 -12.38
C TYR A 484 16.38 5.93 -12.34
N ARG A 485 17.01 6.30 -13.47
CA ARG A 485 17.76 7.56 -13.57
C ARG A 485 16.81 8.76 -13.60
N GLY A 486 17.13 9.81 -12.85
CA GLY A 486 16.25 10.95 -12.62
C GLY A 486 15.93 11.74 -13.89
N GLU A 487 16.90 11.85 -14.81
CA GLU A 487 16.72 12.53 -16.11
C GLU A 487 15.74 11.82 -17.06
N ASN A 488 15.48 10.52 -16.84
CA ASN A 488 14.56 9.73 -17.67
C ASN A 488 13.11 9.82 -17.19
N ALA A 489 12.84 10.53 -16.09
CA ALA A 489 11.49 10.72 -15.56
C ALA A 489 10.60 11.55 -16.50
N ALA A 490 9.32 11.16 -16.57
CA ALA A 490 8.24 11.89 -17.23
C ALA A 490 7.33 12.57 -16.17
N PRO A 491 6.57 13.61 -16.55
CA PRO A 491 5.68 14.33 -15.62
C PRO A 491 4.73 13.46 -14.80
N GLU A 492 4.16 12.43 -15.42
CA GLU A 492 3.21 11.49 -14.82
C GLU A 492 3.85 10.46 -13.87
N ASP A 493 5.17 10.33 -13.87
CA ASP A 493 5.88 9.37 -13.02
C ASP A 493 5.86 9.77 -11.54
N TRP A 494 6.06 8.75 -10.71
CA TRP A 494 6.31 8.92 -9.29
C TRP A 494 7.79 8.61 -9.02
N VAL A 495 8.52 9.57 -8.47
CA VAL A 495 9.94 9.42 -8.12
C VAL A 495 10.13 9.30 -6.61
N MET A 496 11.03 8.41 -6.21
CA MET A 496 11.36 8.14 -4.80
C MET A 496 12.79 7.62 -4.71
N VAL A 497 13.46 7.82 -3.58
CA VAL A 497 14.76 7.17 -3.34
C VAL A 497 14.58 5.68 -3.06
N GLY A 498 13.55 5.33 -2.28
CA GLY A 498 13.23 3.98 -1.84
C GLY A 498 11.72 3.80 -1.61
N THR A 499 11.32 2.56 -1.38
CA THR A 499 9.98 2.16 -0.96
C THR A 499 10.06 1.32 0.33
N HIS A 500 8.91 0.89 0.85
CA HIS A 500 8.84 -0.04 1.98
C HIS A 500 9.57 -1.38 1.70
N ASP A 501 9.73 -1.78 0.44
CA ASP A 501 10.43 -3.01 0.00
C ASP A 501 11.94 -2.83 -0.24
N THR A 502 12.47 -1.66 0.11
CA THR A 502 13.89 -1.38 -0.06
C THR A 502 14.51 -0.92 1.25
N PRO A 503 15.81 -1.17 1.48
CA PRO A 503 16.51 -0.52 2.57
C PRO A 503 16.42 1.01 2.44
N PRO A 504 16.36 1.76 3.56
CA PRO A 504 16.43 3.21 3.52
C PRO A 504 17.72 3.70 2.84
N LEU A 505 17.65 4.85 2.18
CA LEU A 505 18.76 5.48 1.47
C LEU A 505 20.01 5.59 2.34
N TRP A 506 19.84 5.94 3.61
CA TRP A 506 20.94 6.10 4.57
C TRP A 506 21.78 4.83 4.70
N ARG A 507 21.14 3.66 4.75
CA ARG A 507 21.82 2.36 4.76
C ARG A 507 22.44 2.02 3.40
N VAL A 508 21.76 2.36 2.31
CA VAL A 508 22.29 2.14 0.94
C VAL A 508 23.56 2.97 0.72
N ALA A 509 23.57 4.22 1.17
CA ALA A 509 24.71 5.12 1.05
C ALA A 509 25.93 4.65 1.86
N GLU A 510 25.74 4.03 3.03
CA GLU A 510 26.82 3.34 3.75
C GLU A 510 27.45 2.21 2.92
N GLY A 511 26.63 1.48 2.15
CA GLY A 511 27.11 0.45 1.22
C GLY A 511 27.94 1.06 0.08
N TRP A 512 27.49 2.18 -0.49
CA TRP A 512 28.24 2.90 -1.51
C TRP A 512 29.59 3.40 -0.99
N ARG A 513 29.66 3.92 0.25
CA ARG A 513 30.92 4.36 0.87
C ARG A 513 31.96 3.25 1.03
N LYS A 514 31.54 1.99 1.06
CA LYS A 514 32.40 0.82 1.16
C LYS A 514 32.78 0.22 -0.20
N SER A 515 32.38 0.85 -1.32
CA SER A 515 32.59 0.36 -2.68
C SER A 515 32.89 1.50 -3.66
N ASP A 516 33.17 1.16 -4.93
CA ASP A 516 33.31 2.16 -5.99
C ASP A 516 32.00 2.94 -6.28
N GLY A 517 30.87 2.46 -5.76
CA GLY A 517 29.56 3.09 -5.92
C GLY A 517 29.51 4.53 -5.39
N LEU A 518 30.31 4.88 -4.38
CA LEU A 518 30.35 6.26 -3.86
C LEU A 518 30.77 7.27 -4.93
N ARG A 519 31.83 6.95 -5.68
CA ARG A 519 32.35 7.83 -6.74
C ARG A 519 31.35 7.95 -7.88
N GLU A 520 30.78 6.82 -8.31
CA GLU A 520 29.80 6.78 -9.39
C GLU A 520 28.54 7.62 -9.06
N GLN A 521 28.02 7.50 -7.84
CA GLN A 521 26.88 8.31 -7.39
C GLN A 521 27.23 9.80 -7.29
N ALA A 522 28.42 10.14 -6.75
CA ALA A 522 28.85 11.53 -6.62
C ALA A 522 29.05 12.20 -7.98
N ASP A 523 29.69 11.53 -8.93
CA ASP A 523 29.93 12.05 -10.28
C ASP A 523 28.61 12.24 -11.04
N TYR A 524 27.69 11.28 -10.95
CA TYR A 524 26.35 11.39 -11.53
C TYR A 524 25.54 12.54 -10.92
N LEU A 525 25.51 12.65 -9.59
CA LEU A 525 24.77 13.72 -8.91
C LEU A 525 25.38 15.10 -9.18
N ALA A 526 26.70 15.20 -9.29
CA ALA A 526 27.33 16.45 -9.66
C ALA A 526 26.99 16.86 -11.09
N TRP A 527 26.93 15.92 -12.03
CA TRP A 527 26.44 16.18 -13.38
C TRP A 527 24.97 16.65 -13.39
N ARG A 528 24.11 16.02 -12.59
CA ARG A 528 22.68 16.35 -12.48
C ARG A 528 22.40 17.70 -11.82
N LEU A 529 23.13 18.02 -10.75
CA LEU A 529 22.75 19.10 -9.82
C LEU A 529 23.66 20.32 -9.87
N HIS A 530 24.89 20.19 -10.40
CA HIS A 530 25.76 21.35 -10.55
C HIS A 530 25.56 22.00 -11.93
N PRO A 531 25.20 23.30 -11.99
CA PRO A 531 24.85 23.96 -13.25
C PRO A 531 26.03 24.09 -14.21
N ASP A 532 27.24 24.32 -13.69
CA ASP A 532 28.43 24.59 -14.48
C ASP A 532 29.36 23.38 -14.56
N ALA A 533 29.80 23.02 -15.77
CA ALA A 533 30.68 21.88 -15.99
C ALA A 533 32.00 21.98 -15.19
N GLY A 534 32.57 23.19 -15.08
CA GLY A 534 33.82 23.41 -14.34
C GLY A 534 33.73 23.22 -12.82
N GLY A 535 32.52 23.32 -12.24
CA GLY A 535 32.32 23.11 -10.79
C GLY A 535 31.94 21.67 -10.40
N ARG A 536 31.64 20.81 -11.38
CA ARG A 536 31.18 19.43 -11.14
C ARG A 536 32.18 18.60 -10.36
N GLU A 537 33.47 18.68 -10.70
CA GLU A 537 34.49 17.88 -10.00
C GLU A 537 34.62 18.30 -8.54
N ALA A 538 34.63 19.61 -8.26
CA ALA A 538 34.69 20.13 -6.91
C ALA A 538 33.45 19.72 -6.10
N PHE A 539 32.26 19.79 -6.70
CA PHE A 539 31.04 19.36 -6.05
C PHE A 539 31.00 17.84 -5.82
N ALA A 540 31.40 17.02 -6.79
CA ALA A 540 31.52 15.57 -6.64
C ALA A 540 32.51 15.19 -5.53
N ARG A 541 33.60 15.95 -5.34
CA ARG A 541 34.52 15.77 -4.21
C ARG A 541 33.82 16.00 -2.88
N ARG A 542 33.08 17.11 -2.77
CA ARG A 542 32.31 17.44 -1.56
C ARG A 542 31.24 16.41 -1.23
N LEU A 543 30.51 15.90 -2.23
CA LEU A 543 29.54 14.82 -2.03
C LEU A 543 30.17 13.57 -1.40
N ARG A 544 31.45 13.31 -1.64
CA ARG A 544 32.17 12.16 -1.07
C ARG A 544 32.73 12.43 0.33
N GLU A 545 33.12 13.67 0.59
CA GLU A 545 33.85 14.05 1.80
C GLU A 545 32.93 14.60 2.91
N GLU A 546 31.87 15.33 2.56
CA GLU A 546 30.97 15.95 3.52
C GLU A 546 29.89 14.97 4.00
N PRO A 547 29.78 14.73 5.32
CA PRO A 547 28.77 13.83 5.88
C PRO A 547 27.34 14.23 5.49
N GLY A 548 26.58 13.24 5.02
CA GLY A 548 25.17 13.38 4.66
C GLY A 548 24.90 14.13 3.35
N LEU A 549 25.89 14.80 2.74
CA LEU A 549 25.63 15.66 1.57
C LEU A 549 25.24 14.84 0.33
N LEU A 550 25.82 13.66 0.14
CA LEU A 550 25.41 12.72 -0.92
C LEU A 550 23.93 12.38 -0.83
N GLU A 551 23.44 12.08 0.37
CA GLU A 551 22.04 11.73 0.62
C GLU A 551 21.12 12.93 0.35
N GLN A 552 21.49 14.13 0.81
CA GLN A 552 20.74 15.35 0.47
C GLN A 552 20.68 15.57 -1.05
N ALA A 553 21.77 15.31 -1.76
CA ALA A 553 21.81 15.39 -3.22
C ALA A 553 20.95 14.31 -3.90
N LYS A 554 20.89 13.08 -3.38
CA LYS A 554 19.95 12.05 -3.89
C LYS A 554 18.50 12.48 -3.74
N PHE A 555 18.13 13.13 -2.63
CA PHE A 555 16.80 13.71 -2.50
C PHE A 555 16.58 14.89 -3.47
N ALA A 556 17.57 15.76 -3.63
CA ALA A 556 17.49 16.87 -4.59
C ALA A 556 17.27 16.40 -6.03
N ASP A 557 17.88 15.28 -6.46
CA ASP A 557 17.69 14.71 -7.80
C ASP A 557 16.23 14.31 -8.08
N LEU A 558 15.45 13.94 -7.04
CA LEU A 558 14.01 13.70 -7.20
C LEU A 558 13.30 14.96 -7.70
N PHE A 559 13.62 16.10 -7.09
CA PHE A 559 13.01 17.40 -7.39
C PHE A 559 13.59 18.07 -8.65
N ALA A 560 14.82 17.73 -9.04
CA ALA A 560 15.43 18.18 -10.29
C ALA A 560 15.01 17.34 -11.51
N SER A 561 14.23 16.27 -11.29
CA SER A 561 13.63 15.47 -12.36
C SER A 561 12.44 16.19 -13.00
N ARG A 562 11.88 15.62 -14.06
CA ARG A 562 10.64 16.14 -14.68
C ARG A 562 9.36 15.61 -14.02
N ALA A 563 9.46 14.71 -13.04
CA ALA A 563 8.30 14.11 -12.41
C ALA A 563 7.54 15.13 -11.56
N GLN A 564 6.22 15.12 -11.67
CA GLN A 564 5.35 15.99 -10.89
C GLN A 564 4.95 15.36 -9.54
N ASN A 565 5.38 14.12 -9.28
CA ASN A 565 5.01 13.37 -8.08
C ASN A 565 6.24 12.80 -7.39
N VAL A 566 6.45 13.19 -6.14
CA VAL A 566 7.55 12.76 -5.28
C VAL A 566 6.98 12.03 -4.08
N SER A 567 7.46 10.81 -3.84
CA SER A 567 7.13 10.02 -2.65
C SER A 567 8.37 9.80 -1.79
N ILE A 568 8.23 9.99 -0.48
CA ILE A 568 9.28 9.77 0.51
C ILE A 568 8.78 8.75 1.52
N PHE A 569 9.55 7.70 1.78
CA PHE A 569 9.21 6.75 2.84
C PHE A 569 9.61 7.32 4.21
N PHE A 570 8.83 7.07 5.27
CA PHE A 570 9.06 7.72 6.57
C PHE A 570 10.46 7.49 7.16
N ALA A 571 11.05 6.31 6.91
CA ALA A 571 12.40 5.98 7.35
C ALA A 571 13.45 6.90 6.69
N ASP A 572 13.26 7.21 5.40
CA ASP A 572 14.12 8.12 4.65
C ASP A 572 13.96 9.57 5.13
N LEU A 573 12.73 9.99 5.43
CA LEU A 573 12.46 11.32 6.03
C LEU A 573 13.25 11.49 7.34
N LEU A 574 13.17 10.50 8.24
CA LEU A 574 13.68 10.59 9.60
C LEU A 574 15.16 10.20 9.75
N GLY A 575 15.86 9.87 8.67
CA GLY A 575 17.27 9.51 8.79
C GLY A 575 17.52 8.16 9.43
N MET A 576 16.66 7.17 9.14
CA MET A 576 16.70 5.84 9.74
C MET A 576 17.53 4.87 8.90
N THR A 577 18.16 3.88 9.53
CA THR A 577 18.99 2.85 8.86
C THR A 577 18.41 1.44 8.97
N GLU A 578 17.36 1.31 9.77
CA GLU A 578 16.59 0.11 10.02
C GLU A 578 15.76 -0.26 8.79
N VAL A 579 15.74 -1.55 8.45
CA VAL A 579 14.99 -2.05 7.29
C VAL A 579 13.55 -2.33 7.71
N TYR A 580 12.59 -1.81 6.95
CA TYR A 580 11.16 -1.98 7.25
C TYR A 580 10.63 -3.35 6.81
N ASN A 581 10.98 -3.78 5.59
CA ASN A 581 10.62 -5.07 5.03
C ASN A 581 11.76 -5.61 4.15
N VAL A 582 11.98 -6.92 4.21
CA VAL A 582 12.84 -7.67 3.29
C VAL A 582 11.97 -8.58 2.43
N PRO A 583 11.71 -8.23 1.16
CA PRO A 583 10.88 -9.02 0.26
C PRO A 583 11.32 -10.47 0.15
N GLY A 584 10.35 -11.39 0.07
CA GLY A 584 10.62 -12.84 -0.02
C GLY A 584 11.00 -13.52 1.31
N THR A 585 10.95 -12.80 2.44
CA THR A 585 11.19 -13.37 3.77
C THR A 585 9.94 -13.26 4.65
N VAL A 586 9.73 -14.27 5.50
CA VAL A 586 8.67 -14.29 6.51
C VAL A 586 9.33 -14.38 7.87
N ASN A 587 9.38 -13.26 8.60
CA ASN A 587 9.96 -13.19 9.94
C ASN A 587 9.23 -12.12 10.78
N GLU A 588 9.51 -12.09 12.08
CA GLU A 588 8.87 -11.16 13.02
C GLU A 588 9.42 -9.72 12.93
N GLU A 589 10.55 -9.50 12.25
CA GLU A 589 11.18 -8.18 12.09
C GLU A 589 10.52 -7.36 10.98
N ASN A 590 10.05 -8.01 9.92
CA ASN A 590 9.28 -7.35 8.86
C ASN A 590 8.01 -6.71 9.46
N TRP A 591 7.62 -5.55 8.91
CA TRP A 591 6.39 -4.86 9.31
C TRP A 591 6.38 -4.45 10.78
N SER A 592 7.54 -4.08 11.34
CA SER A 592 7.65 -3.75 12.77
C SER A 592 8.26 -2.37 13.07
N LEU A 593 8.95 -1.76 12.10
CA LEU A 593 9.63 -0.48 12.30
C LEU A 593 8.61 0.66 12.50
N ARG A 594 8.85 1.48 13.53
CA ARG A 594 7.97 2.59 13.94
C ARG A 594 8.70 3.92 13.89
N VAL A 595 7.93 5.00 13.72
CA VAL A 595 8.37 6.36 14.03
C VAL A 595 8.71 6.42 15.52
N PRO A 596 9.93 6.85 15.91
CA PRO A 596 10.32 7.00 17.32
C PRO A 596 9.39 7.95 18.08
N GLN A 597 9.21 7.77 19.39
CA GLN A 597 8.36 8.68 20.18
C GLN A 597 8.91 10.12 20.18
N ASP A 598 10.24 10.27 20.28
CA ASP A 598 10.94 11.56 20.28
C ASP A 598 11.26 12.09 18.87
N TYR A 599 10.54 11.63 17.82
CA TYR A 599 10.84 11.93 16.41
C TYR A 599 11.10 13.42 16.14
N GLY A 600 10.36 14.32 16.79
CA GLY A 600 10.49 15.76 16.58
C GLY A 600 11.85 16.31 17.05
N ARG A 601 12.33 15.87 18.22
CA ARG A 601 13.65 16.27 18.75
C ARG A 601 14.76 15.64 17.92
N GLU A 602 14.69 14.33 17.70
CA GLU A 602 15.71 13.58 16.95
C GLU A 602 15.84 14.08 15.50
N TYR A 603 14.73 14.36 14.83
CA TYR A 603 14.74 14.92 13.49
C TYR A 603 15.43 16.29 13.46
N ALA A 604 15.08 17.20 14.38
CA ALA A 604 15.70 18.52 14.46
C ALA A 604 17.22 18.44 14.71
N GLU A 605 17.66 17.55 15.61
CA GLU A 605 19.08 17.30 15.87
C GLU A 605 19.79 16.72 14.64
N LYS A 606 19.20 15.71 13.98
CA LYS A 606 19.75 15.09 12.76
C LYS A 606 19.90 16.09 11.61
N LEU A 607 18.98 17.05 11.47
CA LEU A 607 19.08 18.09 10.44
C LEU A 607 20.34 18.95 10.57
N THR A 608 20.83 19.21 11.80
CA THR A 608 22.04 20.02 12.02
C THR A 608 23.32 19.38 11.44
N ARG A 609 23.27 18.07 11.17
CA ARG A 609 24.38 17.25 10.68
C ARG A 609 24.06 16.49 9.39
N ASN A 610 23.05 16.94 8.63
CA ASN A 610 22.58 16.32 7.38
C ASN A 610 22.20 14.83 7.49
N ALA A 611 21.82 14.35 8.68
CA ALA A 611 21.52 12.94 8.95
C ALA A 611 20.02 12.60 8.88
N ALA A 612 19.20 13.49 8.33
CA ALA A 612 17.78 13.29 8.01
C ALA A 612 17.45 14.16 6.78
N LEU A 613 16.32 13.92 6.11
CA LEU A 613 15.95 14.70 4.92
C LEU A 613 15.77 16.19 5.28
N ASN A 614 16.66 17.04 4.78
CA ASN A 614 16.55 18.49 4.88
C ASN A 614 15.86 19.03 3.63
N LEU A 615 14.52 19.10 3.67
CA LEU A 615 13.73 19.45 2.50
C LEU A 615 14.07 20.84 1.90
N PRO A 616 14.25 21.93 2.69
CA PRO A 616 14.71 23.21 2.15
C PRO A 616 16.01 23.10 1.36
N ARG A 617 17.00 22.36 1.88
CA ARG A 617 18.27 22.14 1.21
C ARG A 617 18.11 21.36 -0.09
N ALA A 618 17.36 20.26 -0.07
CA ALA A 618 17.12 19.45 -1.26
C ALA A 618 16.46 20.27 -2.38
N LEU A 619 15.48 21.11 -2.04
CA LEU A 619 14.80 21.99 -2.98
C LEU A 619 15.71 23.12 -3.50
N ALA A 620 16.55 23.71 -2.62
CA ALA A 620 17.52 24.72 -3.05
C ALA A 620 18.54 24.14 -4.05
N LEU A 621 19.07 22.94 -3.78
CA LEU A 621 19.96 22.22 -4.69
C LEU A 621 19.27 21.94 -6.04
N ALA A 622 18.01 21.50 -6.02
CA ALA A 622 17.25 21.24 -7.24
C ALA A 622 16.99 22.51 -8.06
N LEU A 623 16.61 23.62 -7.42
CA LEU A 623 16.41 24.90 -8.10
C LEU A 623 17.72 25.45 -8.69
N ARG A 624 18.85 25.29 -7.99
CA ARG A 624 20.18 25.64 -8.51
C ARG A 624 20.64 24.78 -9.67
N ALA A 625 20.07 23.59 -9.84
CA ALA A 625 20.38 22.73 -10.98
C ALA A 625 19.68 23.19 -12.28
N GLY A 626 18.61 23.99 -12.17
CA GLY A 626 17.87 24.54 -13.30
C GLY A 626 18.73 25.42 -14.21
N ASP A 627 18.22 25.81 -15.38
CA ASP A 627 18.96 26.64 -16.32
C ASP A 627 19.23 28.06 -15.77
N ALA A 628 20.10 28.84 -16.43
CA ALA A 628 20.50 30.16 -15.96
C ALA A 628 19.32 31.14 -15.79
N ALA A 629 18.29 31.04 -16.64
CA ALA A 629 17.11 31.89 -16.55
C ALA A 629 16.21 31.49 -15.38
N GLN A 630 16.01 30.18 -15.16
CA GLN A 630 15.28 29.65 -14.01
C GLN A 630 15.97 30.03 -12.70
N ARG A 631 17.30 29.89 -12.61
CA ARG A 631 18.07 30.27 -11.42
C ARG A 631 17.92 31.76 -11.12
N ALA A 632 18.10 32.61 -12.12
CA ALA A 632 17.93 34.06 -11.95
C ALA A 632 16.51 34.42 -11.51
N ARG A 633 15.49 33.78 -12.10
CA ARG A 633 14.08 33.99 -11.75
C ARG A 633 13.76 33.61 -10.30
N HIS A 634 14.38 32.56 -9.78
CA HIS A 634 14.09 32.01 -8.46
C HIS A 634 15.19 32.28 -7.42
N GLN A 635 16.10 33.22 -7.68
CA GLN A 635 17.26 33.50 -6.81
C GLN A 635 16.86 33.81 -5.37
N SER A 636 15.87 34.68 -5.15
CA SER A 636 15.39 35.02 -3.80
C SER A 636 14.77 33.83 -3.07
N LEU A 637 14.11 32.93 -3.82
CA LEU A 637 13.54 31.70 -3.27
C LEU A 637 14.63 30.71 -2.86
N ILE A 638 15.68 30.57 -3.68
CA ILE A 638 16.86 29.75 -3.37
C ILE A 638 17.52 30.24 -2.08
N GLU A 639 17.79 31.55 -1.98
CA GLU A 639 18.42 32.15 -0.79
C GLU A 639 17.57 31.96 0.47
N ALA A 640 16.24 32.10 0.35
CA ALA A 640 15.33 31.87 1.47
C ALA A 640 15.31 30.40 1.92
N LEU A 641 15.36 29.44 0.99
CA LEU A 641 15.47 28.01 1.31
C LEU A 641 16.79 27.68 1.99
N GLU A 642 17.90 28.25 1.53
CA GLU A 642 19.22 28.07 2.13
C GLU A 642 19.33 28.67 3.52
N ALA A 643 18.69 29.82 3.75
CA ALA A 643 18.59 30.42 5.07
C ALA A 643 17.70 29.60 6.03
N ALA A 644 16.66 28.94 5.50
CA ALA A 644 15.75 28.10 6.27
C ALA A 644 16.30 26.69 6.54
N ALA A 645 17.31 26.23 5.77
CA ALA A 645 17.93 24.92 5.92
C ALA A 645 18.84 24.85 7.16
N PRO A 646 18.54 24.01 8.17
CA PRO A 646 19.43 23.83 9.30
C PRO A 646 20.75 23.14 8.87
N GLY A 647 21.82 23.32 9.64
CA GLY A 647 23.10 22.62 9.46
C GLY A 647 24.11 23.31 8.51
N PRO A 648 25.21 22.63 8.15
CA PRO A 648 26.36 23.23 7.45
C PRO A 648 25.99 23.63 6.03
N ARG A 649 26.23 24.87 5.62
CA ARG A 649 25.83 25.34 4.27
C ARG A 649 26.58 24.60 3.17
N PRO A 650 25.91 24.23 2.06
CA PRO A 650 26.60 23.79 0.86
C PRO A 650 27.43 24.93 0.26
#